data_AF-A0A0W0TWK5-F1
#
_entry.id   AF-A0A0W0TWK5-F1
#
_cell.length_a   1.000
_cell.length_b   1.000
_cell.length_c   1.000
_cell.angle_alpha   90.00
_cell.angle_beta   90.00
_cell.angle_gamma   90.00
#
_symmetry.space_group_name_H-M   'P 1'
#
loop_
_entity.id
_entity.type
_entity.pdbx_description
1 polymer ?
#
loop_
_entity_poly.entity_id
_entity_poly.type
_entity_poly.pdbx_seq_one_letter_code
_entity_poly.pdbx_strand_id
1 'polypeptide(L)'
;MTENTLFNFLSRQKNSPLPDVKDRVLSTNSNNNAYYRLELPVKEKLRFELGNKRLMLTDHHVSVYEYENKENPNLSQYHYTAHLNDVSGATYRLHVYFDSNNQLAKNPILENAGQGHYQNLINHSELENQFTALAIRFTYPLIEALKKQQGECVKQLETVYETSMVTLNKALFEETSLQGMLCLVNDALQWLTELMPLVHKNHLLKDHRFLKTMQKSLQDRNHPLLEAVNSLPVSPSLAEEETNQSTEAPPLLHEGHAKNPQNHKKDGYSDPLEEFERIKAVFYALENEKDVPQQVKKIEELLMLIADFNLLHEEDVVDLDCLRQLQDFRLKAFTLGDSLFKRAFISGQLDLAEQMPSFYHRITPTYLALALHQGDQQRLAFVLRHADFDMEQEITLGQHTYVSPVHACIARSGSQPSLAGCFALLLQHGHSPLAVDKRGIPLLVPVLIGNHPFKTVLREQNLLNSLSFLKPMTSLLMNYLEQGQFHSTEKCLILTALVELSGEIQILQHCKDVPGLKLAHQCSSNLLNSDKNEVIKRLNMEPEFQKLGVLLDMNVEHMFELSKQCRVKANLELTPGLEAGLEAFVDALDLAKQDYETLKDNILTLLKNTVATVSLQIDVMQLSQEARKLHSEKAHKRCMAQYEQLLKEMKTLSDSNPFVSFQECLIATKRKPEFKKAKEKTLLRQSETGEAQALVQAASRHSSKDETNAVTEEKARQFACV
;
A
#
# COMPACT_ATOMS: atom_id res chain seq x y z
N MET A 1 -8.63 7.86 -13.14
CA MET A 1 -9.27 7.68 -11.82
C MET A 1 -10.34 6.63 -12.00
N THR A 2 -10.46 5.70 -11.06
CA THR A 2 -11.45 4.63 -11.17
C THR A 2 -12.69 5.04 -10.40
N GLU A 3 -13.87 4.75 -10.94
CA GLU A 3 -15.12 4.94 -10.20
C GLU A 3 -15.16 4.00 -8.99
N ASN A 4 -15.60 4.56 -7.87
CA ASN A 4 -15.74 3.84 -6.62
C ASN A 4 -17.06 3.06 -6.64
N THR A 5 -16.96 1.73 -6.66
CA THR A 5 -18.14 0.86 -6.73
C THR A 5 -19.04 0.99 -5.50
N LEU A 6 -18.48 1.32 -4.33
CA LEU A 6 -19.25 1.59 -3.12
C LEU A 6 -20.08 2.87 -3.26
N PHE A 7 -19.54 3.91 -3.89
CA PHE A 7 -20.28 5.13 -4.20
C PHE A 7 -21.45 4.84 -5.16
N ASN A 8 -21.20 4.07 -6.21
CA ASN A 8 -22.23 3.67 -7.18
C ASN A 8 -23.32 2.81 -6.52
N PHE A 9 -22.94 1.92 -5.59
CA PHE A 9 -23.90 1.17 -4.77
C PHE A 9 -24.77 2.09 -3.90
N LEU A 10 -24.18 3.06 -3.21
CA LEU A 10 -24.92 4.04 -2.41
C LEU A 10 -25.86 4.90 -3.27
N SER A 11 -25.45 5.25 -4.49
CA SER A 11 -26.26 5.95 -5.49
C SER A 11 -27.48 5.15 -5.94
N ARG A 12 -27.35 3.82 -6.02
CA ARG A 12 -28.47 2.92 -6.33
C ARG A 12 -29.44 2.80 -5.15
N GLN A 13 -28.93 2.78 -3.92
CA GLN A 13 -29.70 2.56 -2.70
C GLN A 13 -30.26 3.85 -2.07
N LYS A 14 -30.55 4.91 -2.84
CA LYS A 14 -30.87 6.27 -2.37
C LYS A 14 -31.95 6.39 -1.28
N ASN A 15 -32.84 5.41 -1.15
CA ASN A 15 -33.92 5.42 -0.16
C ASN A 15 -33.83 4.29 0.88
N SER A 16 -32.83 3.42 0.79
CA SER A 16 -32.69 2.29 1.71
C SER A 16 -32.06 2.76 3.03
N PRO A 17 -32.65 2.38 4.19
CA PRO A 17 -32.08 2.72 5.48
C PRO A 17 -30.73 2.00 5.67
N LEU A 18 -29.74 2.71 6.21
CA LEU A 18 -28.43 2.18 6.53
C LEU A 18 -28.32 1.93 8.05
N PRO A 19 -27.74 0.79 8.48
CA PRO A 19 -27.59 0.49 9.89
C PRO A 19 -26.63 1.50 10.56
N ASP A 20 -27.00 1.99 11.74
CA ASP A 20 -26.19 2.93 12.54
C ASP A 20 -25.76 4.22 11.81
N VAL A 21 -26.54 4.64 10.80
CA VAL A 21 -26.37 5.93 10.11
C VAL A 21 -27.58 6.81 10.42
N LYS A 22 -27.32 8.02 10.92
CA LYS A 22 -28.34 9.04 11.22
C LYS A 22 -28.90 9.64 9.94
N ASP A 23 -28.03 9.99 9.01
CA ASP A 23 -28.41 10.62 7.73
C ASP A 23 -27.38 10.29 6.65
N ARG A 24 -27.82 10.27 5.39
CA ARG A 24 -26.97 10.12 4.21
C ARG A 24 -27.15 11.34 3.32
N VAL A 25 -26.10 12.15 3.21
CA VAL A 25 -26.10 13.39 2.45
C VAL A 25 -25.18 13.25 1.24
N LEU A 26 -25.67 13.56 0.04
CA LEU A 26 -24.81 13.74 -1.13
C LEU A 26 -24.23 15.17 -1.09
N SER A 27 -22.91 15.29 -1.13
CA SER A 27 -22.20 16.58 -1.04
C SER A 27 -21.10 16.66 -2.09
N THR A 28 -20.56 17.85 -2.30
CA THR A 28 -19.41 18.10 -3.18
C THR A 28 -18.23 18.65 -2.38
N ASN A 29 -17.02 18.22 -2.74
CA ASN A 29 -15.79 18.74 -2.13
C ASN A 29 -15.32 20.03 -2.84
N SER A 30 -14.19 20.59 -2.39
CA SER A 30 -13.59 21.80 -2.97
C SER A 30 -13.21 21.66 -4.46
N ASN A 31 -13.03 20.43 -4.93
CA ASN A 31 -12.68 20.11 -6.32
C ASN A 31 -13.92 19.76 -7.16
N ASN A 32 -15.13 20.01 -6.62
CA ASN A 32 -16.42 19.68 -7.21
C ASN A 32 -16.65 18.17 -7.46
N ASN A 33 -15.91 17.31 -6.76
CA ASN A 33 -16.15 15.86 -6.81
C ASN A 33 -17.27 15.50 -5.84
N ALA A 34 -18.19 14.65 -6.28
CA ALA A 34 -19.28 14.18 -5.45
C ALA A 34 -18.79 13.15 -4.41
N TYR A 35 -19.44 13.16 -3.25
CA TYR A 35 -19.23 12.15 -2.22
C TYR A 35 -20.48 11.98 -1.36
N TYR A 36 -20.70 10.76 -0.88
CA TYR A 36 -21.69 10.49 0.15
C TYR A 36 -21.09 10.73 1.52
N ARG A 37 -21.80 11.51 2.35
CA ARG A 37 -21.52 11.73 3.77
C ARG A 37 -22.53 10.94 4.59
N LEU A 38 -22.05 9.92 5.30
CA LEU A 38 -22.83 9.05 6.17
C LEU A 38 -22.67 9.53 7.61
N GLU A 39 -23.64 10.30 8.10
CA GLU A 39 -23.63 10.88 9.45
C GLU A 39 -23.82 9.78 10.49
N LEU A 40 -22.94 9.73 11.48
CA LEU A 40 -22.98 8.71 12.52
C LEU A 40 -23.57 9.26 13.83
N PRO A 41 -24.27 8.44 14.62
CA PRO A 41 -24.83 8.86 15.89
C PRO A 41 -23.75 8.98 16.99
N VAL A 42 -23.66 10.15 17.62
CA VAL A 42 -22.85 10.36 18.82
C VAL A 42 -23.58 9.78 20.04
N LYS A 43 -23.46 8.47 20.26
CA LYS A 43 -24.10 7.76 21.39
C LYS A 43 -23.35 7.97 22.71
N GLU A 44 -22.04 8.16 22.66
CA GLU A 44 -21.15 8.25 23.83
C GLU A 44 -20.40 9.58 23.86
N LYS A 45 -20.17 10.12 25.07
CA LYS A 45 -19.34 11.32 25.26
C LYS A 45 -17.86 10.93 25.29
N LEU A 46 -17.29 10.72 24.11
CA LEU A 46 -15.87 10.39 23.96
C LEU A 46 -14.99 11.63 24.19
N ARG A 47 -13.88 11.43 24.90
CA ARG A 47 -12.96 12.50 25.33
C ARG A 47 -11.52 12.08 25.10
N PHE A 48 -10.68 13.04 24.70
CA PHE A 48 -9.26 12.83 24.45
C PHE A 48 -8.44 13.95 25.10
N GLU A 49 -7.30 13.62 25.69
CA GLU A 49 -6.39 14.60 26.30
C GLU A 49 -5.23 14.86 25.33
N LEU A 50 -5.12 16.10 24.85
CA LEU A 50 -4.06 16.57 23.94
C LEU A 50 -3.26 17.67 24.62
N GLY A 51 -2.12 17.33 25.20
CA GLY A 51 -1.36 18.20 26.12
C GLY A 51 -2.24 18.70 27.26
N ASN A 52 -2.44 20.02 27.35
CA ASN A 52 -3.31 20.65 28.36
C ASN A 52 -4.77 20.83 27.89
N LYS A 53 -5.13 20.28 26.73
CA LYS A 53 -6.46 20.44 26.13
C LYS A 53 -7.25 19.15 26.25
N ARG A 54 -8.52 19.30 26.64
CA ARG A 54 -9.49 18.20 26.61
C ARG A 54 -10.40 18.36 25.40
N LEU A 55 -10.28 17.44 24.45
CA LEU A 55 -11.09 17.38 23.23
C LEU A 55 -12.31 16.48 23.45
N MET A 56 -13.49 16.94 23.05
CA MET A 56 -14.75 16.20 23.14
C MET A 56 -15.33 15.97 21.75
N LEU A 57 -15.71 14.73 21.43
CA LEU A 57 -16.38 14.40 20.18
C LEU A 57 -17.76 15.07 20.13
N THR A 58 -18.01 15.85 19.08
CA THR A 58 -19.29 16.55 18.89
C THR A 58 -20.08 16.02 17.71
N ASP A 59 -19.39 15.59 16.66
CA ASP A 59 -20.00 15.08 15.43
C ASP A 59 -19.00 14.20 14.67
N HIS A 60 -19.49 13.27 13.86
CA HIS A 60 -18.64 12.42 13.04
C HIS A 60 -19.41 11.75 11.89
N HIS A 61 -18.68 11.44 10.82
CA HIS A 61 -19.24 10.81 9.64
C HIS A 61 -18.21 9.96 8.90
N VAL A 62 -18.71 9.12 7.99
CA VAL A 62 -17.91 8.42 6.98
C VAL A 62 -18.21 9.02 5.61
N SER A 63 -17.16 9.33 4.85
CA SER A 63 -17.27 9.89 3.51
C SER A 63 -16.78 8.87 2.48
N VAL A 64 -17.60 8.64 1.44
CA VAL A 64 -17.30 7.76 0.30
C VAL A 64 -17.30 8.60 -0.98
N TYR A 65 -16.13 8.72 -1.63
CA TYR A 65 -15.97 9.56 -2.83
C TYR A 65 -16.38 8.83 -4.10
N GLU A 66 -16.86 9.57 -5.09
CA GLU A 66 -17.19 9.08 -6.43
C GLU A 66 -16.00 8.44 -7.16
N TYR A 67 -14.82 9.03 -6.99
CA TYR A 67 -13.58 8.55 -7.60
C TYR A 67 -12.55 8.21 -6.55
N GLU A 68 -11.83 7.10 -6.78
CA GLU A 68 -10.69 6.70 -5.98
C GLU A 68 -9.39 6.71 -6.80
N ASN A 69 -8.27 6.94 -6.10
CA ASN A 69 -6.93 6.81 -6.66
C ASN A 69 -6.01 6.13 -5.65
N LYS A 70 -5.61 4.89 -5.96
CA LYS A 70 -4.71 4.09 -5.12
C LYS A 70 -3.35 4.75 -4.89
N GLU A 71 -2.88 5.60 -5.81
CA GLU A 71 -1.61 6.32 -5.69
C GLU A 71 -1.72 7.56 -4.80
N ASN A 72 -2.94 8.04 -4.51
CA ASN A 72 -3.17 9.22 -3.70
C ASN A 72 -3.98 8.85 -2.44
N PRO A 73 -3.34 8.76 -1.25
CA PRO A 73 -4.01 8.43 0.00
C PRO A 73 -5.16 9.35 0.40
N ASN A 74 -5.23 10.57 -0.16
CA ASN A 74 -6.34 11.51 0.09
C ASN A 74 -7.60 11.16 -0.70
N LEU A 75 -7.47 10.34 -1.74
CA LEU A 75 -8.52 9.83 -2.61
C LEU A 75 -8.67 8.31 -2.39
N SER A 76 -8.55 7.89 -1.12
CA SER A 76 -8.83 6.52 -0.71
C SER A 76 -10.32 6.20 -0.88
N GLN A 77 -10.68 4.92 -0.81
CA GLN A 77 -12.05 4.46 -1.04
C GLN A 77 -13.06 5.16 -0.09
N TYR A 78 -12.69 5.33 1.17
CA TYR A 78 -13.47 6.07 2.15
C TYR A 78 -12.57 6.70 3.23
N HIS A 79 -13.12 7.66 3.97
CA HIS A 79 -12.45 8.21 5.16
C HIS A 79 -13.45 8.54 6.26
N TYR A 80 -12.96 8.49 7.49
CA TYR A 80 -13.66 8.91 8.69
C TYR A 80 -13.30 10.35 9.02
N THR A 81 -14.31 11.15 9.33
CA THR A 81 -14.14 12.52 9.84
C THR A 81 -14.79 12.63 11.21
N ALA A 82 -14.07 13.22 12.17
CA ALA A 82 -14.62 13.59 13.46
C ALA A 82 -14.39 15.06 13.78
N HIS A 83 -15.42 15.73 14.27
CA HIS A 83 -15.36 17.07 14.81
C HIS A 83 -15.26 16.99 16.34
N LEU A 84 -14.27 17.69 16.88
CA LEU A 84 -13.93 17.70 18.30
C LEU A 84 -13.94 19.15 18.78
N ASN A 85 -14.50 19.42 19.96
CA ASN A 85 -14.41 20.75 20.58
C ASN A 85 -13.57 20.66 21.86
N ASP A 86 -12.73 21.66 22.09
CA ASP A 86 -12.13 21.85 23.41
C ASP A 86 -13.01 22.65 24.36
N VAL A 87 -12.60 22.71 25.63
CA VAL A 87 -13.31 23.47 26.68
C VAL A 87 -13.37 24.98 26.42
N SER A 88 -12.49 25.51 25.57
CA SER A 88 -12.50 26.92 25.16
C SER A 88 -13.42 27.20 23.97
N GLY A 89 -14.04 26.15 23.41
CA GLY A 89 -14.90 26.24 22.23
C GLY A 89 -14.14 26.19 20.91
N ALA A 90 -12.83 25.93 20.90
CA ALA A 90 -12.10 25.76 19.65
C ALA A 90 -12.45 24.41 19.02
N THR A 91 -12.64 24.41 17.70
CA THR A 91 -13.06 23.22 16.94
C THR A 91 -11.90 22.61 16.18
N TYR A 92 -11.77 21.30 16.30
CA TYR A 92 -10.78 20.48 15.63
C TYR A 92 -11.48 19.48 14.72
N ARG A 93 -10.80 19.11 13.64
CA ARG A 93 -11.27 18.14 12.67
C ARG A 93 -10.21 17.07 12.48
N LEU A 94 -10.60 15.84 12.77
CA LEU A 94 -9.81 14.64 12.57
C LEU A 94 -10.22 13.98 11.25
N HIS A 95 -9.25 13.59 10.43
CA HIS A 95 -9.43 12.76 9.24
C HIS A 95 -8.61 11.48 9.33
N VAL A 96 -9.24 10.33 9.04
CA VAL A 96 -8.58 9.02 8.99
C VAL A 96 -9.00 8.30 7.70
N TYR A 97 -8.04 7.95 6.85
CA TYR A 97 -8.29 7.49 5.48
C TYR A 97 -8.07 5.99 5.36
N PHE A 98 -8.99 5.31 4.67
CA PHE A 98 -8.95 3.87 4.49
C PHE A 98 -9.05 3.49 3.01
N ASP A 99 -8.28 2.47 2.62
CA ASP A 99 -8.31 1.89 1.28
C ASP A 99 -9.44 0.86 1.11
N SER A 100 -9.46 0.20 -0.05
CA SER A 100 -10.44 -0.84 -0.36
C SER A 100 -10.37 -2.07 0.53
N ASN A 101 -9.28 -2.27 1.27
CA ASN A 101 -9.04 -3.44 2.12
C ASN A 101 -9.16 -3.10 3.61
N ASN A 102 -9.78 -1.95 3.92
CA ASN A 102 -9.90 -1.41 5.28
C ASN A 102 -8.53 -1.16 5.95
N GLN A 103 -7.47 -0.91 5.18
CA GLN A 103 -6.17 -0.53 5.73
C GLN A 103 -6.04 0.99 5.77
N LEU A 104 -5.26 1.49 6.73
CA LEU A 104 -4.95 2.93 6.80
C LEU A 104 -4.14 3.33 5.57
N ALA A 105 -4.69 4.23 4.75
CA ALA A 105 -4.00 4.78 3.60
C ALA A 105 -2.88 5.77 4.01
N LYS A 106 -3.04 6.43 5.16
CA LYS A 106 -2.04 7.30 5.79
C LYS A 106 -2.35 7.51 7.27
N ASN A 107 -1.40 8.10 8.00
CA ASN A 107 -1.59 8.47 9.39
C ASN A 107 -2.77 9.46 9.55
N PRO A 108 -3.46 9.41 10.71
CA PRO A 108 -4.49 10.40 11.06
C PRO A 108 -4.00 11.84 10.90
N ILE A 109 -4.92 12.73 10.54
CA ILE A 109 -4.65 14.16 10.40
C ILE A 109 -5.60 14.91 11.32
N LEU A 110 -5.05 15.71 12.24
CA LEU A 110 -5.82 16.60 13.09
C LEU A 110 -5.56 18.06 12.69
N GLU A 111 -6.63 18.79 12.40
CA GLU A 111 -6.62 20.21 12.03
C GLU A 111 -7.42 21.02 13.04
N ASN A 112 -7.04 22.27 13.29
CA ASN A 112 -7.85 23.23 14.06
C ASN A 112 -8.48 24.26 13.11
N ALA A 113 -9.72 24.65 13.39
CA ALA A 113 -10.40 25.76 12.73
C ALA A 113 -9.70 27.09 13.05
N GLY A 114 -9.11 27.71 12.02
CA GLY A 114 -8.55 29.07 12.08
C GLY A 114 -9.60 30.12 11.75
N GLN A 115 -9.21 31.20 11.04
CA GLN A 115 -10.09 32.27 10.55
C GLN A 115 -11.08 31.76 9.47
N GLY A 116 -12.02 30.89 9.85
CA GLY A 116 -13.08 30.36 8.98
C GLY A 116 -12.70 29.11 8.17
N HIS A 117 -11.44 28.65 8.22
CA HIS A 117 -10.99 27.43 7.53
C HIS A 117 -10.10 26.56 8.42
N TYR A 118 -10.20 25.24 8.27
CA TYR A 118 -9.27 24.27 8.87
C TYR A 118 -7.96 24.31 8.09
N GLN A 119 -6.89 24.84 8.70
CA GLN A 119 -5.59 24.99 8.04
C GLN A 119 -4.41 24.65 8.96
N ASN A 120 -4.61 24.66 10.27
CA ASN A 120 -3.53 24.45 11.22
C ASN A 120 -3.42 22.97 11.58
N LEU A 121 -2.45 22.29 10.99
CA LEU A 121 -2.07 20.92 11.38
C LEU A 121 -1.59 20.91 12.83
N ILE A 122 -2.23 20.07 13.64
CA ILE A 122 -1.91 19.90 15.06
C ILE A 122 -1.08 18.65 15.23
N ASN A 123 0.06 18.78 15.92
CA ASN A 123 0.81 17.61 16.35
C ASN A 123 -0.01 16.82 17.37
N HIS A 124 -0.30 15.57 17.04
CA HIS A 124 -1.15 14.66 17.82
C HIS A 124 -0.51 13.28 17.94
N SER A 125 0.83 13.21 17.89
CA SER A 125 1.56 11.94 17.96
C SER A 125 1.18 11.09 19.18
N GLU A 126 0.78 11.71 20.29
CA GLU A 126 0.32 11.04 21.51
C GLU A 126 -1.09 10.44 21.42
N LEU A 127 -1.93 10.93 20.49
CA LEU A 127 -3.32 10.48 20.31
C LEU A 127 -3.54 9.65 19.04
N GLU A 128 -2.50 9.45 18.21
CA GLU A 128 -2.62 8.78 16.92
C GLU A 128 -3.31 7.40 17.01
N ASN A 129 -2.95 6.61 18.02
CA ASN A 129 -3.55 5.30 18.26
C ASN A 129 -5.03 5.41 18.67
N GLN A 130 -5.36 6.37 19.54
CA GLN A 130 -6.74 6.57 20.02
C GLN A 130 -7.65 7.07 18.89
N PHE A 131 -7.15 7.95 18.03
CA PHE A 131 -7.87 8.43 16.85
C PHE A 131 -8.07 7.35 15.80
N THR A 132 -7.06 6.49 15.59
CA THR A 132 -7.19 5.31 14.75
C THR A 132 -8.24 4.34 15.33
N ALA A 133 -8.18 4.07 16.63
CA ALA A 133 -9.13 3.21 17.34
C ALA A 133 -10.57 3.73 17.20
N LEU A 134 -10.74 5.05 17.35
CA LEU A 134 -12.02 5.73 17.18
C LEU A 134 -12.56 5.52 15.75
N ALA A 135 -11.73 5.76 14.73
CA ALA A 135 -12.15 5.62 13.35
C ALA A 135 -12.57 4.16 13.05
N ILE A 136 -11.72 3.18 13.39
CA ILE A 136 -11.99 1.75 13.20
C ILE A 136 -13.32 1.33 13.86
N ARG A 137 -13.54 1.76 15.11
CA ARG A 137 -14.75 1.44 15.88
C ARG A 137 -16.04 1.81 15.15
N PHE A 138 -16.01 2.91 14.40
CA PHE A 138 -17.19 3.46 13.74
C PHE A 138 -17.27 3.16 12.24
N THR A 139 -16.14 2.93 11.57
CA THR A 139 -16.13 2.65 10.12
C THR A 139 -16.26 1.18 9.79
N TYR A 140 -15.57 0.28 10.49
CA TYR A 140 -15.49 -1.12 10.07
C TYR A 140 -16.87 -1.80 10.03
N PRO A 141 -17.72 -1.71 11.09
CA PRO A 141 -19.03 -2.35 11.06
C PRO A 141 -19.93 -1.81 9.94
N LEU A 142 -19.87 -0.51 9.68
CA LEU A 142 -20.66 0.14 8.63
C LEU A 142 -20.20 -0.28 7.23
N ILE A 143 -18.89 -0.19 6.96
CA ILE A 143 -18.33 -0.50 5.65
C ILE A 143 -18.47 -1.99 5.33
N GLU A 144 -18.27 -2.86 6.31
CA GLU A 144 -18.50 -4.31 6.16
C GLU A 144 -19.96 -4.61 5.81
N ALA A 145 -20.91 -4.00 6.53
CA ALA A 145 -22.34 -4.15 6.23
C ALA A 145 -22.69 -3.66 4.82
N LEU A 146 -22.15 -2.51 4.39
CA LEU A 146 -22.37 -1.98 3.05
C LEU A 146 -21.79 -2.87 1.97
N LYS A 147 -20.55 -3.35 2.12
CA LYS A 147 -19.91 -4.27 1.17
C LYS A 147 -20.66 -5.59 1.06
N LYS A 148 -21.18 -6.11 2.18
CA LYS A 148 -22.03 -7.29 2.17
C LYS A 148 -23.31 -7.07 1.34
N GLN A 149 -24.02 -5.96 1.58
CA GLN A 149 -25.22 -5.63 0.82
C GLN A 149 -24.92 -5.40 -0.68
N GLN A 150 -23.78 -4.77 -0.99
CA GLN A 150 -23.31 -4.62 -2.37
C GLN A 150 -23.06 -5.99 -3.01
N GLY A 151 -22.35 -6.90 -2.34
CA GLY A 151 -22.08 -8.25 -2.83
C GLY A 151 -23.36 -9.06 -3.06
N GLU A 152 -24.35 -8.94 -2.19
CA GLU A 152 -25.68 -9.54 -2.37
C GLU A 152 -26.42 -8.96 -3.57
N CYS A 153 -26.39 -7.63 -3.74
CA CYS A 153 -26.99 -6.94 -4.89
C CYS A 153 -26.32 -7.34 -6.21
N VAL A 154 -25.00 -7.42 -6.24
CA VAL A 154 -24.22 -7.88 -7.41
C VAL A 154 -24.61 -9.31 -7.78
N LYS A 155 -24.65 -10.24 -6.82
CA LYS A 155 -25.06 -11.64 -7.07
C LYS A 155 -26.46 -11.75 -7.64
N GLN A 156 -27.41 -10.94 -7.15
CA GLN A 156 -28.77 -10.90 -7.67
C GLN A 156 -28.80 -10.39 -9.12
N LEU A 157 -28.11 -9.28 -9.41
CA LEU A 157 -28.03 -8.72 -10.76
C LEU A 157 -27.34 -9.67 -11.74
N GLU A 158 -26.25 -10.33 -11.32
CA GLU A 158 -25.57 -11.36 -12.10
C GLU A 158 -26.52 -12.51 -12.45
N THR A 159 -27.27 -13.01 -11.46
CA THR A 159 -28.25 -14.10 -11.68
C THR A 159 -29.33 -13.71 -12.70
N VAL A 160 -29.85 -12.49 -12.60
CA VAL A 160 -30.86 -11.97 -13.53
C VAL A 160 -30.28 -11.78 -14.94
N TYR A 161 -29.09 -11.19 -15.04
CA TYR A 161 -28.38 -11.01 -16.30
C TYR A 161 -28.07 -12.37 -16.97
N GLU A 162 -27.55 -13.34 -16.23
CA GLU A 162 -27.26 -14.69 -16.74
C GLU A 162 -28.54 -15.40 -17.24
N THR A 163 -29.65 -15.27 -16.50
CA THR A 163 -30.96 -15.82 -16.91
C THR A 163 -31.47 -15.17 -18.19
N SER A 164 -31.32 -13.84 -18.31
CA SER A 164 -31.66 -13.08 -19.51
C SER A 164 -30.80 -13.53 -20.70
N MET A 165 -29.49 -13.70 -20.51
CA MET A 165 -28.59 -14.20 -21.55
C MET A 165 -28.90 -15.63 -21.99
N VAL A 166 -29.27 -16.53 -21.07
CA VAL A 166 -29.72 -17.89 -21.44
C VAL A 166 -30.98 -17.83 -22.32
N THR A 167 -31.93 -16.98 -21.95
CA THR A 167 -33.19 -16.79 -22.71
C THR A 167 -32.93 -16.20 -24.09
N LEU A 168 -32.07 -15.17 -24.17
CA LEU A 168 -31.65 -14.55 -25.42
C LEU A 168 -30.93 -15.56 -26.32
N ASN A 169 -29.96 -16.31 -25.78
CA ASN A 169 -29.23 -17.31 -26.54
C ASN A 169 -30.17 -18.37 -27.12
N LYS A 170 -31.16 -18.83 -26.34
CA LYS A 170 -32.18 -19.75 -26.84
C LYS A 170 -32.98 -19.13 -27.99
N ALA A 171 -33.45 -17.90 -27.82
CA ALA A 171 -34.24 -17.18 -28.83
C ALA A 171 -33.45 -16.89 -30.12
N LEU A 172 -32.12 -16.73 -30.05
CA LEU A 172 -31.26 -16.51 -31.22
C LEU A 172 -31.21 -17.70 -32.18
N PHE A 173 -31.42 -18.92 -31.67
CA PHE A 173 -31.36 -20.17 -32.45
C PHE A 173 -32.73 -20.81 -32.68
N GLU A 174 -33.80 -20.21 -32.14
CA GLU A 174 -35.20 -20.64 -32.32
C GLU A 174 -35.97 -19.63 -33.19
N GLU A 175 -37.15 -20.01 -33.69
CA GLU A 175 -38.04 -19.12 -34.43
C GLU A 175 -38.68 -18.07 -33.50
N THR A 176 -37.93 -17.01 -33.21
CA THR A 176 -38.40 -15.84 -32.45
C THR A 176 -38.61 -14.66 -33.38
N SER A 177 -39.67 -13.87 -33.17
CA SER A 177 -39.90 -12.65 -33.94
C SER A 177 -38.78 -11.61 -33.69
N LEU A 178 -38.52 -10.74 -34.68
CA LEU A 178 -37.55 -9.65 -34.56
C LEU A 178 -37.83 -8.76 -33.34
N GLN A 179 -39.10 -8.43 -33.11
CA GLN A 179 -39.51 -7.63 -31.96
C GLN A 179 -39.27 -8.38 -30.63
N GLY A 180 -39.53 -9.69 -30.59
CA GLY A 180 -39.24 -10.51 -29.41
C GLY A 180 -37.76 -10.57 -29.08
N MET A 181 -36.90 -10.75 -30.09
CA MET A 181 -35.44 -10.69 -29.91
C MET A 181 -34.96 -9.32 -29.43
N LEU A 182 -35.49 -8.22 -30.01
CA LEU A 182 -35.12 -6.86 -29.61
C LEU A 182 -35.48 -6.60 -28.14
N CYS A 183 -36.63 -7.07 -27.66
CA CYS A 183 -36.99 -7.00 -26.24
C CYS A 183 -35.97 -7.73 -25.36
N LEU A 184 -35.59 -8.95 -25.70
CA LEU A 184 -34.61 -9.73 -24.92
C LEU A 184 -33.22 -9.08 -24.90
N VAL A 185 -32.77 -8.50 -26.02
CA VAL A 185 -31.51 -7.75 -26.08
C VAL A 185 -31.56 -6.49 -25.21
N ASN A 186 -32.67 -5.74 -25.25
CA ASN A 186 -32.86 -4.56 -24.40
C ASN A 186 -32.88 -4.92 -22.92
N ASP A 187 -33.55 -6.00 -22.54
CA ASP A 187 -33.57 -6.51 -21.17
C ASP A 187 -32.15 -6.85 -20.70
N ALA A 188 -31.38 -7.61 -21.49
CA ALA A 188 -30.00 -7.96 -21.16
C ALA A 188 -29.10 -6.71 -21.03
N LEU A 189 -29.23 -5.74 -21.94
CA LEU A 189 -28.51 -4.47 -21.88
C LEU A 189 -28.86 -3.64 -20.64
N GLN A 190 -30.14 -3.62 -20.25
CA GLN A 190 -30.57 -2.94 -19.04
C GLN A 190 -29.86 -3.51 -17.81
N TRP A 191 -29.91 -4.83 -17.62
CA TRP A 191 -29.28 -5.48 -16.47
C TRP A 191 -27.76 -5.29 -16.45
N LEU A 192 -27.13 -5.30 -17.62
CA LEU A 192 -25.70 -5.07 -17.74
C LEU A 192 -25.31 -3.62 -17.39
N THR A 193 -26.11 -2.64 -17.85
CA THR A 193 -25.94 -1.21 -17.51
C THR A 193 -26.10 -0.97 -16.01
N GLU A 194 -26.95 -1.75 -15.36
CA GLU A 194 -27.14 -1.71 -13.91
C GLU A 194 -26.02 -2.38 -13.11
N LEU A 195 -25.40 -3.43 -13.66
CA LEU A 195 -24.36 -4.22 -13.01
C LEU A 195 -22.98 -3.58 -13.12
N MET A 196 -22.62 -3.08 -14.30
CA MET A 196 -21.28 -2.55 -14.61
C MET A 196 -20.74 -1.51 -13.61
N PRO A 197 -21.54 -0.54 -13.11
CA PRO A 197 -21.04 0.45 -12.15
C PRO A 197 -20.68 -0.13 -10.77
N LEU A 198 -21.13 -1.36 -10.47
CA LEU A 198 -20.98 -1.99 -9.16
C LEU A 198 -19.78 -2.95 -9.09
N VAL A 199 -19.13 -3.24 -10.22
CA VAL A 199 -18.04 -4.24 -10.35
C VAL A 199 -17.01 -3.80 -11.38
N HIS A 200 -15.73 -4.12 -11.17
CA HIS A 200 -14.65 -3.76 -12.10
C HIS A 200 -14.39 -4.84 -13.17
N LYS A 201 -15.46 -5.40 -13.76
CA LYS A 201 -15.39 -6.59 -14.63
C LYS A 201 -15.25 -6.27 -16.12
N ASN A 202 -14.04 -6.44 -16.67
CA ASN A 202 -13.74 -6.17 -18.08
C ASN A 202 -14.56 -7.00 -19.08
N HIS A 203 -15.00 -8.21 -18.72
CA HIS A 203 -15.81 -9.04 -19.62
C HIS A 203 -17.23 -8.47 -19.83
N LEU A 204 -17.79 -7.76 -18.84
CA LEU A 204 -19.10 -7.13 -18.96
C LEU A 204 -19.09 -6.02 -20.01
N LEU A 205 -17.97 -5.31 -20.16
CA LEU A 205 -17.79 -4.34 -21.25
C LEU A 205 -17.83 -4.99 -22.64
N LYS A 206 -17.23 -6.18 -22.79
CA LYS A 206 -17.25 -6.93 -24.05
C LYS A 206 -18.67 -7.39 -24.39
N ASP A 207 -19.41 -7.88 -23.39
CA ASP A 207 -20.82 -8.24 -23.55
C ASP A 207 -21.69 -7.05 -23.94
N HIS A 208 -21.45 -5.90 -23.31
CA HIS A 208 -22.21 -4.68 -23.58
C HIS A 208 -22.06 -4.25 -25.04
N ARG A 209 -20.83 -4.23 -25.57
CA ARG A 209 -20.56 -3.91 -26.98
C ARG A 209 -21.24 -4.88 -27.94
N PHE A 210 -21.14 -6.17 -27.65
CA PHE A 210 -21.80 -7.20 -28.47
C PHE A 210 -23.32 -7.00 -28.51
N LEU A 211 -23.96 -6.83 -27.35
CA LEU A 211 -25.40 -6.60 -27.26
C LEU A 211 -25.83 -5.27 -27.89
N LYS A 212 -25.01 -4.22 -27.83
CA LYS A 212 -25.26 -2.94 -28.50
C LYS A 212 -25.23 -3.06 -30.02
N THR A 213 -24.26 -3.79 -30.56
CA THR A 213 -24.17 -4.07 -32.00
C THR A 213 -25.41 -4.84 -32.45
N MET A 214 -25.82 -5.86 -31.68
CA MET A 214 -27.04 -6.63 -31.95
C MET A 214 -28.33 -5.80 -31.86
N GLN A 215 -28.41 -4.87 -30.89
CA GLN A 215 -29.54 -3.95 -30.75
C GLN A 215 -29.72 -3.10 -32.01
N LYS A 216 -28.63 -2.55 -32.56
CA LYS A 216 -28.65 -1.73 -33.78
C LYS A 216 -29.12 -2.52 -35.00
N SER A 217 -28.52 -3.69 -35.25
CA SER A 217 -28.91 -4.57 -36.37
C SER A 217 -30.39 -4.99 -36.35
N LEU A 218 -30.98 -5.15 -35.16
CA LEU A 218 -32.41 -5.45 -35.00
C LEU A 218 -33.30 -4.22 -35.22
N GLN A 219 -32.85 -3.03 -34.83
CA GLN A 219 -33.58 -1.77 -35.02
C GLN A 219 -33.64 -1.36 -36.50
N ASP A 220 -32.55 -1.51 -37.25
CA ASP A 220 -32.51 -1.12 -38.67
C ASP A 220 -33.42 -1.99 -39.55
N ARG A 221 -33.59 -3.28 -39.21
CA ARG A 221 -34.55 -4.16 -39.91
C ARG A 221 -36.02 -3.89 -39.57
N ASN A 222 -36.28 -3.26 -38.42
CA ASN A 222 -37.63 -2.87 -38.00
C ASN A 222 -38.06 -1.53 -38.59
N HIS A 223 -37.15 -0.74 -39.16
CA HIS A 223 -37.49 0.38 -40.01
C HIS A 223 -37.79 -0.15 -41.43
N PRO A 224 -39.06 -0.11 -41.89
CA PRO A 224 -39.33 -0.41 -43.29
C PRO A 224 -38.58 0.61 -44.15
N LEU A 225 -37.89 0.12 -45.17
CA LEU A 225 -37.37 0.88 -46.32
C LEU A 225 -38.50 1.67 -46.98
N LEU A 226 -38.89 2.79 -46.37
CA LEU A 226 -39.57 3.89 -47.02
C LEU A 226 -38.47 4.75 -47.65
N GLU A 227 -37.93 4.25 -48.76
CA GLU A 227 -37.41 5.03 -49.89
C GLU A 227 -36.83 4.08 -50.96
N ALA A 228 -37.71 3.25 -51.53
CA ALA A 228 -37.67 3.12 -52.97
C ALA A 228 -38.41 4.33 -53.52
N VAL A 229 -37.73 5.19 -54.30
CA VAL A 229 -38.25 5.85 -55.52
C VAL A 229 -37.22 6.90 -56.00
N ASN A 230 -36.73 6.68 -57.23
CA ASN A 230 -35.99 7.60 -58.11
C ASN A 230 -34.45 7.68 -57.97
N SER A 231 -33.74 6.80 -58.68
CA SER A 231 -33.10 7.18 -59.97
C SER A 231 -32.13 6.10 -60.49
N LEU A 232 -32.50 5.45 -61.60
CA LEU A 232 -31.56 5.00 -62.64
C LEU A 232 -31.62 6.05 -63.78
N PRO A 233 -30.74 6.01 -64.80
CA PRO A 233 -29.29 5.97 -64.77
C PRO A 233 -28.71 7.06 -65.72
N VAL A 234 -27.50 7.58 -65.47
CA VAL A 234 -26.74 8.32 -66.50
C VAL A 234 -25.27 7.95 -66.42
N SER A 235 -24.83 7.09 -67.35
CA SER A 235 -23.46 7.14 -67.87
C SER A 235 -23.33 8.37 -68.79
N PRO A 236 -22.15 8.99 -68.92
CA PRO A 236 -21.23 8.50 -69.96
C PRO A 236 -19.72 8.70 -69.71
N SER A 237 -18.94 7.95 -70.50
CA SER A 237 -17.72 8.38 -71.22
C SER A 237 -16.33 8.30 -70.56
N LEU A 238 -15.59 7.27 -71.02
CA LEU A 238 -14.28 7.29 -71.71
C LEU A 238 -13.14 8.19 -71.22
N ALA A 239 -12.02 7.53 -70.87
CA ALA A 239 -10.64 7.72 -71.38
C ALA A 239 -9.76 6.69 -70.64
N GLU A 240 -9.37 5.55 -71.24
CA GLU A 240 -8.17 5.38 -72.06
C GLU A 240 -6.99 6.29 -71.65
N GLU A 241 -6.00 5.71 -70.97
CA GLU A 241 -4.62 5.79 -71.43
C GLU A 241 -3.79 4.61 -70.87
N GLU A 242 -3.35 3.79 -71.81
CA GLU A 242 -2.30 2.79 -71.66
C GLU A 242 -0.96 3.48 -71.38
N THR A 243 -0.12 2.91 -70.50
CA THR A 243 1.28 2.72 -70.90
C THR A 243 1.92 1.54 -70.17
N ASN A 244 2.31 0.57 -70.99
CA ASN A 244 3.22 -0.53 -70.68
C ASN A 244 4.58 -0.02 -70.17
N GLN A 245 5.25 -0.76 -69.28
CA GLN A 245 6.34 -1.67 -69.68
C GLN A 245 6.99 -2.38 -68.49
N SER A 246 7.06 -3.69 -68.67
CA SER A 246 7.82 -4.73 -67.96
C SER A 246 9.33 -4.50 -68.04
N THR A 247 10.10 -4.88 -67.00
CA THR A 247 11.21 -5.83 -67.18
C THR A 247 11.62 -6.57 -65.89
N GLU A 248 11.92 -7.84 -66.10
CA GLU A 248 12.36 -8.95 -65.26
C GLU A 248 13.60 -8.76 -64.33
N ALA A 249 13.45 -9.21 -63.08
CA ALA A 249 14.12 -10.38 -62.45
C ALA A 249 15.67 -10.39 -62.14
N PRO A 250 16.20 -11.32 -61.31
CA PRO A 250 16.98 -11.10 -60.06
C PRO A 250 18.47 -11.57 -60.24
N PRO A 251 19.39 -11.80 -59.24
CA PRO A 251 19.14 -12.19 -57.84
C PRO A 251 20.23 -11.93 -56.74
N LEU A 252 19.93 -12.45 -55.53
CA LEU A 252 20.79 -12.99 -54.44
C LEU A 252 21.30 -12.09 -53.28
N LEU A 253 20.76 -12.46 -52.10
CA LEU A 253 21.40 -12.75 -50.80
C LEU A 253 21.99 -11.61 -49.94
N HIS A 254 21.28 -11.30 -48.84
CA HIS A 254 21.81 -11.59 -47.51
C HIS A 254 20.70 -11.68 -46.44
N GLU A 255 20.75 -12.79 -45.70
CA GLU A 255 20.01 -13.09 -44.48
C GLU A 255 20.52 -12.26 -43.28
N GLY A 256 19.67 -11.99 -42.29
CA GLY A 256 20.16 -11.77 -40.92
C GLY A 256 19.40 -10.80 -40.02
N HIS A 257 18.21 -11.23 -39.56
CA HIS A 257 17.63 -10.97 -38.23
C HIS A 257 17.07 -9.62 -37.76
N ALA A 258 15.88 -9.79 -37.15
CA ALA A 258 15.23 -9.03 -36.09
C ALA A 258 14.55 -7.71 -36.46
N LYS A 259 13.25 -7.81 -36.81
CA LYS A 259 12.30 -6.71 -36.65
C LYS A 259 11.09 -7.14 -35.83
N ASN A 260 10.95 -6.47 -34.69
CA ASN A 260 9.71 -6.20 -33.96
C ASN A 260 8.50 -6.06 -34.93
N PRO A 261 7.30 -6.54 -34.57
CA PRO A 261 6.10 -6.07 -35.22
C PRO A 261 5.82 -4.64 -34.71
N GLN A 262 6.43 -3.66 -35.37
CA GLN A 262 6.00 -2.27 -35.30
C GLN A 262 4.63 -2.15 -35.98
N ASN A 263 3.66 -1.67 -35.22
CA ASN A 263 2.59 -0.75 -35.61
C ASN A 263 2.41 -0.55 -37.12
N HIS A 264 1.54 -1.36 -37.73
CA HIS A 264 0.82 -0.93 -38.91
C HIS A 264 -0.44 -0.19 -38.47
N LYS A 265 -0.36 1.15 -38.44
CA LYS A 265 -1.55 1.98 -38.66
C LYS A 265 -1.93 1.82 -40.13
N LYS A 266 -2.96 1.02 -40.40
CA LYS A 266 -3.75 1.12 -41.63
C LYS A 266 -5.13 1.61 -41.21
N ASP A 267 -5.40 2.89 -41.47
CA ASP A 267 -6.75 3.45 -41.54
C ASP A 267 -7.44 2.92 -42.81
N GLY A 268 -7.69 1.61 -42.84
CA GLY A 268 -8.56 0.97 -43.82
C GLY A 268 -9.73 0.40 -43.05
N TYR A 269 -10.94 0.89 -43.32
CA TYR A 269 -12.16 0.20 -42.91
C TYR A 269 -12.08 -1.23 -43.44
N SER A 270 -11.89 -2.17 -42.52
CA SER A 270 -11.89 -3.60 -42.79
C SER A 270 -13.33 -4.02 -43.09
N ASP A 271 -13.55 -4.77 -44.16
CA ASP A 271 -14.88 -5.26 -44.52
C ASP A 271 -15.35 -6.26 -43.44
N PRO A 272 -16.51 -6.05 -42.78
CA PRO A 272 -17.06 -6.99 -41.80
C PRO A 272 -17.12 -8.43 -42.31
N LEU A 273 -17.34 -8.64 -43.61
CA LEU A 273 -17.40 -9.98 -44.20
C LEU A 273 -16.03 -10.68 -44.24
N GLU A 274 -14.95 -9.95 -44.53
CA GLU A 274 -13.59 -10.51 -44.54
C GLU A 274 -13.15 -10.89 -43.13
N GLU A 275 -13.46 -10.06 -42.13
CA GLU A 275 -13.19 -10.37 -40.73
C GLU A 275 -13.99 -11.57 -40.23
N PHE A 276 -15.27 -11.65 -40.60
CA PHE A 276 -16.12 -12.78 -40.25
C PHE A 276 -15.60 -14.11 -40.83
N GLU A 277 -15.18 -14.13 -42.09
CA GLU A 277 -14.61 -15.34 -42.70
C GLU A 277 -13.28 -15.74 -42.04
N ARG A 278 -12.46 -14.79 -41.58
CA ARG A 278 -11.28 -15.06 -40.76
C ARG A 278 -11.65 -15.71 -39.43
N ILE A 279 -12.66 -15.20 -38.72
CA ILE A 279 -13.16 -15.77 -37.45
C ILE A 279 -13.62 -17.21 -37.66
N LYS A 280 -14.40 -17.44 -38.72
CA LYS A 280 -14.93 -18.75 -39.10
C LYS A 280 -13.82 -19.76 -39.41
N ALA A 281 -12.76 -19.35 -40.10
CA ALA A 281 -11.60 -20.20 -40.36
C ALA A 281 -10.90 -20.64 -39.06
N VAL A 282 -10.73 -19.74 -38.09
CA VAL A 282 -10.16 -20.06 -36.77
C VAL A 282 -11.06 -21.03 -36.00
N PHE A 283 -12.39 -20.83 -36.05
CA PHE A 283 -13.35 -21.72 -35.41
C PHE A 283 -13.28 -23.16 -35.97
N TYR A 284 -13.27 -23.34 -37.29
CA TYR A 284 -13.12 -24.69 -37.87
C TYR A 284 -11.75 -25.31 -37.59
N ALA A 285 -10.70 -24.51 -37.50
CA ALA A 285 -9.39 -25.00 -37.08
C ALA A 285 -9.39 -25.45 -35.61
N LEU A 286 -10.21 -24.85 -34.75
CA LEU A 286 -10.41 -25.26 -33.36
C LEU A 286 -11.16 -26.59 -33.27
N GLU A 287 -12.24 -26.78 -34.03
CA GLU A 287 -13.03 -28.03 -34.00
C GLU A 287 -12.21 -29.27 -34.37
N ASN A 288 -11.20 -29.09 -35.22
CA ASN A 288 -10.33 -30.18 -35.66
C ASN A 288 -9.08 -30.38 -34.78
N GLU A 289 -8.80 -29.46 -33.86
CA GLU A 289 -7.63 -29.53 -32.99
C GLU A 289 -7.88 -30.47 -31.81
N LYS A 290 -6.91 -31.34 -31.52
CA LYS A 290 -6.97 -32.30 -30.41
C LYS A 290 -5.93 -32.03 -29.33
N ASP A 291 -4.86 -31.31 -29.66
CA ASP A 291 -3.82 -30.95 -28.71
C ASP A 291 -4.32 -29.84 -27.78
N VAL A 292 -4.33 -30.11 -26.47
CA VAL A 292 -4.93 -29.22 -25.46
C VAL A 292 -4.27 -27.83 -25.43
N PRO A 293 -2.93 -27.70 -25.40
CA PRO A 293 -2.27 -26.40 -25.54
C PRO A 293 -2.65 -25.63 -26.81
N GLN A 294 -2.73 -26.29 -27.97
CA GLN A 294 -3.16 -25.63 -29.21
C GLN A 294 -4.65 -25.26 -29.18
N GLN A 295 -5.51 -26.09 -28.57
CA GLN A 295 -6.92 -25.75 -28.36
C GLN A 295 -7.06 -24.46 -27.54
N VAL A 296 -6.31 -24.34 -26.43
CA VAL A 296 -6.31 -23.13 -25.59
C VAL A 296 -5.91 -21.90 -26.39
N LYS A 297 -4.81 -21.98 -27.16
CA LYS A 297 -4.35 -20.88 -28.00
C LYS A 297 -5.40 -20.45 -29.03
N LYS A 298 -6.03 -21.42 -29.71
CA LYS A 298 -7.07 -21.15 -30.72
C LYS A 298 -8.36 -20.60 -30.12
N ILE A 299 -8.74 -21.03 -28.90
CA ILE A 299 -9.89 -20.48 -28.17
C ILE A 299 -9.66 -19.00 -27.87
N GLU A 300 -8.50 -18.64 -27.31
CA GLU A 300 -8.21 -17.23 -27.00
C GLU A 300 -8.06 -16.38 -28.27
N GLU A 301 -7.44 -16.91 -29.32
CA GLU A 301 -7.40 -16.25 -30.63
C GLU A 301 -8.82 -15.98 -31.16
N LEU A 302 -9.69 -16.97 -31.12
CA LEU A 302 -11.08 -16.84 -31.55
C LEU A 302 -11.85 -15.80 -30.73
N LEU A 303 -11.77 -15.87 -29.39
CA LEU A 303 -12.47 -14.93 -28.50
C LEU A 303 -11.95 -13.49 -28.64
N MET A 304 -10.65 -13.33 -28.89
CA MET A 304 -10.04 -12.04 -29.20
C MET A 304 -10.56 -11.49 -30.53
N LEU A 305 -10.54 -12.27 -31.60
CA LEU A 305 -11.06 -11.83 -32.91
C LEU A 305 -12.54 -11.45 -32.84
N ILE A 306 -13.36 -12.21 -32.11
CA ILE A 306 -14.77 -11.85 -31.89
C ILE A 306 -14.90 -10.53 -31.10
N ALA A 307 -14.04 -10.30 -30.10
CA ALA A 307 -14.05 -9.05 -29.35
C ALA A 307 -13.60 -7.86 -30.18
N ASP A 308 -12.60 -8.04 -31.03
CA ASP A 308 -12.08 -7.02 -31.96
C ASP A 308 -13.13 -6.68 -33.02
N PHE A 309 -13.80 -7.67 -33.60
CA PHE A 309 -14.93 -7.48 -34.52
C PHE A 309 -16.02 -6.60 -33.90
N ASN A 310 -16.40 -6.89 -32.65
CA ASN A 310 -17.42 -6.10 -31.94
C ASN A 310 -16.95 -4.68 -31.59
N LEU A 311 -15.64 -4.45 -31.50
CA LEU A 311 -15.08 -3.13 -31.24
C LEU A 311 -15.02 -2.30 -32.52
N LEU A 312 -14.61 -2.90 -33.63
CA LEU A 312 -14.48 -2.23 -34.93
C LEU A 312 -15.85 -1.87 -35.51
N HIS A 313 -16.83 -2.73 -35.31
CA HIS A 313 -18.17 -2.60 -35.88
C HIS A 313 -19.23 -2.15 -34.85
N GLU A 314 -18.82 -1.51 -33.74
CA GLU A 314 -19.75 -1.00 -32.71
C GLU A 314 -20.74 0.02 -33.28
N GLU A 315 -20.33 0.77 -34.32
CA GLU A 315 -21.16 1.78 -35.01
C GLU A 315 -21.82 1.29 -36.30
N ASP A 316 -21.41 0.13 -36.82
CA ASP A 316 -21.85 -0.38 -38.12
C ASP A 316 -23.12 -1.24 -38.02
N VAL A 317 -23.86 -1.34 -39.13
CA VAL A 317 -24.99 -2.27 -39.26
C VAL A 317 -24.46 -3.62 -39.75
N VAL A 318 -24.34 -4.57 -38.82
CA VAL A 318 -23.87 -5.92 -39.14
C VAL A 318 -25.06 -6.83 -39.46
N ASP A 319 -24.90 -7.73 -40.43
CA ASP A 319 -25.91 -8.74 -40.74
C ASP A 319 -26.25 -9.62 -39.51
N LEU A 320 -27.54 -9.87 -39.30
CA LEU A 320 -28.01 -10.60 -38.12
C LEU A 320 -27.58 -12.07 -38.13
N ASP A 321 -27.47 -12.70 -39.31
CA ASP A 321 -27.04 -14.09 -39.40
C ASP A 321 -25.54 -14.23 -39.15
N CYS A 322 -24.74 -13.22 -39.52
CA CYS A 322 -23.36 -13.07 -39.05
C CYS A 322 -23.30 -13.00 -37.51
N LEU A 323 -24.05 -12.09 -36.88
CA LEU A 323 -24.05 -11.94 -35.42
C LEU A 323 -24.51 -13.21 -34.68
N ARG A 324 -25.49 -13.95 -35.23
CA ARG A 324 -25.93 -15.24 -34.70
C ARG A 324 -24.83 -16.30 -34.77
N GLN A 325 -24.13 -16.40 -35.89
CA GLN A 325 -23.00 -17.32 -36.04
C GLN A 325 -21.83 -16.94 -35.13
N LEU A 326 -21.51 -15.65 -35.00
CA LEU A 326 -20.51 -15.18 -34.04
C LEU A 326 -20.88 -15.57 -32.60
N GLN A 327 -22.16 -15.45 -32.24
CA GLN A 327 -22.62 -15.89 -30.93
C GLN A 327 -22.53 -17.41 -30.75
N ASP A 328 -22.85 -18.20 -31.77
CA ASP A 328 -22.67 -19.66 -31.74
C ASP A 328 -21.21 -20.05 -31.55
N PHE A 329 -20.30 -19.49 -32.34
CA PHE A 329 -18.86 -19.71 -32.21
C PHE A 329 -18.36 -19.34 -30.82
N ARG A 330 -18.80 -18.18 -30.32
CA ARG A 330 -18.49 -17.70 -28.99
C ARG A 330 -18.97 -18.69 -27.91
N LEU A 331 -20.23 -19.13 -27.95
CA LEU A 331 -20.80 -20.05 -26.95
C LEU A 331 -20.09 -21.41 -26.94
N LYS A 332 -19.78 -21.96 -28.11
CA LYS A 332 -19.02 -23.22 -28.24
C LYS A 332 -17.60 -23.07 -27.71
N ALA A 333 -16.90 -21.99 -28.07
CA ALA A 333 -15.57 -21.68 -27.57
C ALA A 333 -15.56 -21.50 -26.05
N PHE A 334 -16.55 -20.78 -25.50
CA PHE A 334 -16.69 -20.60 -24.05
C PHE A 334 -16.97 -21.91 -23.32
N THR A 335 -17.84 -22.78 -23.87
CA THR A 335 -18.17 -24.07 -23.25
C THR A 335 -16.94 -24.98 -23.19
N LEU A 336 -16.20 -25.09 -24.30
CA LEU A 336 -14.97 -25.88 -24.36
C LEU A 336 -13.88 -25.27 -23.47
N GLY A 337 -13.68 -23.96 -23.54
CA GLY A 337 -12.68 -23.24 -22.78
C GLY A 337 -12.94 -23.25 -21.26
N ASP A 338 -14.19 -23.16 -20.81
CA ASP A 338 -14.53 -23.24 -19.38
C ASP A 338 -14.20 -24.62 -18.80
N SER A 339 -14.49 -25.69 -19.56
CA SER A 339 -14.11 -27.05 -19.19
C SER A 339 -12.58 -27.24 -19.14
N LEU A 340 -11.87 -26.72 -20.14
CA LEU A 340 -10.40 -26.72 -20.20
C LEU A 340 -9.78 -25.96 -19.02
N PHE A 341 -10.26 -24.74 -18.75
CA PHE A 341 -9.77 -23.88 -17.68
C PHE A 341 -9.97 -24.53 -16.30
N LYS A 342 -11.19 -25.03 -16.03
CA LYS A 342 -11.49 -25.78 -14.80
C LYS A 342 -10.55 -26.96 -14.60
N ARG A 343 -10.37 -27.76 -15.66
CA ARG A 343 -9.47 -28.92 -15.63
C ARG A 343 -8.01 -28.51 -15.40
N ALA A 344 -7.52 -27.49 -16.09
CA ALA A 344 -6.16 -26.99 -15.96
C ALA A 344 -5.88 -26.49 -14.54
N PHE A 345 -6.81 -25.70 -13.96
CA PHE A 345 -6.70 -25.23 -12.59
C PHE A 345 -6.72 -26.39 -11.57
N ILE A 346 -7.71 -27.29 -11.67
CA ILE A 346 -7.86 -28.41 -10.73
C ILE A 346 -6.69 -29.40 -10.82
N SER A 347 -6.10 -29.60 -12.00
CA SER A 347 -4.95 -30.48 -12.21
C SER A 347 -3.61 -29.82 -11.86
N GLY A 348 -3.59 -28.51 -11.55
CA GLY A 348 -2.37 -27.77 -11.24
C GLY A 348 -1.55 -27.35 -12.46
N GLN A 349 -2.11 -27.44 -13.67
CA GLN A 349 -1.51 -26.93 -14.91
C GLN A 349 -1.70 -25.41 -15.02
N LEU A 350 -1.14 -24.66 -14.07
CA LEU A 350 -1.37 -23.22 -13.95
C LEU A 350 -0.79 -22.43 -15.13
N ASP A 351 0.32 -22.89 -15.73
CA ASP A 351 0.90 -22.28 -16.94
C ASP A 351 -0.06 -22.31 -18.14
N LEU A 352 -0.90 -23.35 -18.22
CA LEU A 352 -1.93 -23.47 -19.24
C LEU A 352 -3.14 -22.58 -18.91
N ALA A 353 -3.54 -22.53 -17.65
CA ALA A 353 -4.62 -21.64 -17.20
C ALA A 353 -4.24 -20.16 -17.34
N GLU A 354 -2.97 -19.81 -17.17
CA GLU A 354 -2.45 -18.45 -17.34
C GLU A 354 -2.57 -17.99 -18.81
N GLN A 355 -2.51 -18.90 -19.77
CA GLN A 355 -2.76 -18.62 -21.18
C GLN A 355 -4.23 -18.40 -21.52
N MET A 356 -5.15 -18.41 -20.56
CA MET A 356 -6.61 -18.30 -20.77
C MET A 356 -7.25 -17.04 -20.13
N PRO A 357 -6.78 -15.82 -20.45
CA PRO A 357 -7.25 -14.60 -19.81
C PRO A 357 -8.74 -14.32 -20.00
N SER A 358 -9.35 -14.82 -21.09
CA SER A 358 -10.80 -14.67 -21.32
C SER A 358 -11.63 -15.38 -20.26
N PHE A 359 -11.06 -16.30 -19.48
CA PHE A 359 -11.76 -17.12 -18.47
C PHE A 359 -11.47 -16.70 -17.02
N TYR A 360 -10.63 -15.69 -16.77
CA TYR A 360 -10.32 -15.25 -15.40
C TYR A 360 -11.55 -14.78 -14.62
N HIS A 361 -12.55 -14.22 -15.29
CA HIS A 361 -13.83 -13.86 -14.66
C HIS A 361 -14.63 -15.06 -14.14
N ARG A 362 -14.27 -16.29 -14.53
CA ARG A 362 -14.84 -17.55 -14.01
C ARG A 362 -14.18 -18.01 -12.72
N ILE A 363 -13.11 -17.36 -12.28
CA ILE A 363 -12.52 -17.62 -10.97
C ILE A 363 -13.51 -17.13 -9.91
N THR A 364 -14.09 -18.07 -9.17
CA THR A 364 -15.06 -17.81 -8.10
C THR A 364 -14.43 -18.00 -6.72
N PRO A 365 -15.11 -17.59 -5.62
CA PRO A 365 -14.64 -17.88 -4.26
C PRO A 365 -14.38 -19.37 -3.97
N THR A 366 -14.98 -20.28 -4.75
CA THR A 366 -14.72 -21.72 -4.65
C THR A 366 -13.29 -22.10 -5.04
N TYR A 367 -12.65 -21.37 -5.97
CA TYR A 367 -11.25 -21.60 -6.36
C TYR A 367 -10.30 -21.18 -5.25
N LEU A 368 -10.58 -20.03 -4.62
CA LEU A 368 -9.89 -19.57 -3.42
C LEU A 368 -10.02 -20.59 -2.29
N ALA A 369 -11.26 -21.08 -2.09
CA ALA A 369 -11.54 -22.09 -1.07
C ALA A 369 -10.78 -23.39 -1.33
N LEU A 370 -10.71 -23.84 -2.60
CA LEU A 370 -9.97 -25.04 -2.98
C LEU A 370 -8.47 -24.87 -2.70
N ALA A 371 -7.87 -23.74 -3.08
CA ALA A 371 -6.46 -23.46 -2.84
C ALA A 371 -6.12 -23.46 -1.33
N LEU A 372 -6.95 -22.82 -0.51
CA LEU A 372 -6.80 -22.82 0.95
C LEU A 372 -7.11 -24.17 1.59
N HIS A 373 -8.04 -24.94 1.03
CA HIS A 373 -8.35 -26.27 1.50
C HIS A 373 -7.14 -27.21 1.30
N GLN A 374 -6.47 -27.09 0.15
CA GLN A 374 -5.32 -27.89 -0.26
C GLN A 374 -3.97 -27.33 0.22
N GLY A 375 -3.94 -26.14 0.84
CA GLY A 375 -2.69 -25.46 1.20
C GLY A 375 -1.75 -25.23 0.01
N ASP A 376 -2.31 -25.12 -1.20
CA ASP A 376 -1.55 -24.97 -2.43
C ASP A 376 -1.28 -23.48 -2.69
N GLN A 377 -0.07 -23.05 -2.35
CA GLN A 377 0.38 -21.67 -2.51
C GLN A 377 0.37 -21.21 -3.97
N GLN A 378 0.66 -22.08 -4.94
CA GLN A 378 0.72 -21.69 -6.35
C GLN A 378 -0.69 -21.45 -6.90
N ARG A 379 -1.66 -22.32 -6.57
CA ARG A 379 -3.07 -22.09 -6.92
C ARG A 379 -3.60 -20.82 -6.28
N LEU A 380 -3.23 -20.57 -5.02
CA LEU A 380 -3.63 -19.33 -4.35
C LEU A 380 -3.04 -18.11 -5.05
N ALA A 381 -1.76 -18.14 -5.44
CA ALA A 381 -1.13 -17.05 -6.20
C ALA A 381 -1.83 -16.77 -7.52
N PHE A 382 -2.22 -17.83 -8.23
CA PHE A 382 -2.99 -17.71 -9.45
C PHE A 382 -4.34 -17.01 -9.20
N VAL A 383 -5.10 -17.45 -8.19
CA VAL A 383 -6.39 -16.83 -7.84
C VAL A 383 -6.19 -15.37 -7.43
N LEU A 384 -5.23 -15.06 -6.56
CA LEU A 384 -4.99 -13.70 -6.09
C LEU A 384 -4.52 -12.75 -7.20
N ARG A 385 -3.83 -13.26 -8.23
CA ARG A 385 -3.39 -12.46 -9.37
C ARG A 385 -4.52 -12.17 -10.36
N HIS A 386 -5.44 -13.11 -10.55
CA HIS A 386 -6.37 -13.09 -11.70
C HIS A 386 -7.84 -12.97 -11.34
N ALA A 387 -8.26 -13.25 -10.10
CA ALA A 387 -9.69 -13.17 -9.78
C ALA A 387 -10.17 -11.72 -9.67
N ASP A 388 -11.45 -11.56 -10.00
CA ASP A 388 -12.13 -10.27 -10.15
C ASP A 388 -13.32 -10.19 -9.18
N PHE A 389 -13.03 -10.45 -7.91
CA PHE A 389 -13.99 -10.36 -6.80
C PHE A 389 -13.31 -9.84 -5.53
N ASP A 390 -14.10 -9.30 -4.60
CA ASP A 390 -13.59 -8.85 -3.31
C ASP A 390 -13.09 -10.07 -2.51
N MET A 391 -11.77 -10.10 -2.28
CA MET A 391 -11.12 -11.22 -1.60
C MET A 391 -11.30 -11.14 -0.08
N GLU A 392 -11.76 -10.02 0.49
CA GLU A 392 -12.05 -9.87 1.92
C GLU A 392 -13.46 -10.34 2.31
N GLN A 393 -14.11 -11.14 1.46
CA GLN A 393 -15.43 -11.71 1.73
C GLN A 393 -15.38 -13.00 2.56
N GLU A 394 -16.55 -13.38 3.10
CA GLU A 394 -16.71 -14.66 3.80
C GLU A 394 -16.36 -15.84 2.89
N ILE A 395 -15.65 -16.83 3.42
CA ILE A 395 -15.25 -18.02 2.69
C ILE A 395 -15.67 -19.29 3.42
N THR A 396 -16.25 -20.23 2.68
CA THR A 396 -16.65 -21.54 3.21
C THR A 396 -15.62 -22.61 2.84
N LEU A 397 -14.99 -23.23 3.84
CA LEU A 397 -14.13 -24.40 3.66
C LEU A 397 -14.79 -25.62 4.33
N GLY A 398 -15.30 -26.54 3.52
CA GLY A 398 -16.06 -27.69 4.02
C GLY A 398 -17.36 -27.24 4.70
N GLN A 399 -17.52 -27.53 5.99
CA GLN A 399 -18.71 -27.16 6.77
C GLN A 399 -18.55 -25.85 7.56
N HIS A 400 -17.38 -25.21 7.49
CA HIS A 400 -17.09 -24.01 8.26
C HIS A 400 -17.03 -22.79 7.36
N THR A 401 -17.67 -21.70 7.79
CA THR A 401 -17.61 -20.40 7.12
C THR A 401 -16.78 -19.44 7.97
N TYR A 402 -15.79 -18.82 7.35
CA TYR A 402 -14.87 -17.88 7.96
C TYR A 402 -15.14 -16.49 7.41
N VAL A 403 -14.96 -15.46 8.25
CA VAL A 403 -15.18 -14.06 7.83
C VAL A 403 -14.22 -13.58 6.74
N SER A 404 -13.05 -14.21 6.60
CA SER A 404 -12.07 -13.87 5.56
C SER A 404 -11.11 -15.05 5.26
N PRO A 405 -10.37 -15.02 4.14
CA PRO A 405 -9.30 -15.99 3.84
C PRO A 405 -8.22 -16.05 4.92
N VAL A 406 -7.88 -14.89 5.49
CA VAL A 406 -6.90 -14.78 6.59
C VAL A 406 -7.42 -15.49 7.83
N HIS A 407 -8.70 -15.29 8.19
CA HIS A 407 -9.35 -16.03 9.27
C HIS A 407 -9.27 -17.54 9.05
N ALA A 408 -9.58 -17.99 7.83
CA ALA A 408 -9.56 -19.40 7.49
C ALA A 408 -8.17 -20.03 7.69
N CYS A 409 -7.10 -19.30 7.34
CA CYS A 409 -5.73 -19.74 7.61
C CYS A 409 -5.44 -19.84 9.10
N ILE A 410 -5.77 -18.81 9.89
CA ILE A 410 -5.48 -18.76 11.34
C ILE A 410 -6.24 -19.87 12.07
N ALA A 411 -7.54 -20.02 11.78
CA ALA A 411 -8.39 -21.02 12.43
C ALA A 411 -8.00 -22.47 12.11
N ARG A 412 -7.29 -22.70 10.99
CA ARG A 412 -6.84 -24.02 10.54
C ARG A 412 -5.32 -24.21 10.65
N SER A 413 -4.63 -23.36 11.39
CA SER A 413 -3.17 -23.39 11.50
C SER A 413 -2.58 -24.70 12.04
N GLY A 414 -3.35 -25.46 12.82
CA GLY A 414 -3.00 -26.79 13.32
C GLY A 414 -3.40 -27.97 12.41
N SER A 415 -4.02 -27.70 11.26
CA SER A 415 -4.45 -28.74 10.31
C SER A 415 -3.36 -29.04 9.28
N GLN A 416 -3.33 -30.27 8.74
CA GLN A 416 -2.61 -30.58 7.52
C GLN A 416 -3.53 -30.31 6.30
N PRO A 417 -3.03 -29.69 5.22
CA PRO A 417 -1.67 -29.21 4.97
C PRO A 417 -1.35 -27.85 5.64
N SER A 418 -0.05 -27.54 5.82
CA SER A 418 0.40 -26.27 6.40
C SER A 418 -0.06 -25.08 5.56
N LEU A 419 -0.68 -24.09 6.21
CA LEU A 419 -1.20 -22.88 5.57
C LEU A 419 -0.26 -21.67 5.70
N ALA A 420 0.98 -21.86 6.17
CA ALA A 420 1.93 -20.75 6.37
C ALA A 420 2.24 -20.00 5.07
N GLY A 421 2.50 -20.73 3.97
CA GLY A 421 2.74 -20.14 2.65
C GLY A 421 1.51 -19.41 2.09
N CYS A 422 0.32 -19.98 2.30
CA CYS A 422 -0.93 -19.33 1.92
C CYS A 422 -1.18 -18.04 2.71
N PHE A 423 -0.96 -18.07 4.02
CA PHE A 423 -1.09 -16.91 4.90
C PHE A 423 -0.11 -15.80 4.51
N ALA A 424 1.17 -16.14 4.27
CA ALA A 424 2.17 -15.19 3.79
C ALA A 424 1.74 -14.50 2.49
N LEU A 425 1.24 -15.28 1.54
CA LEU A 425 0.83 -14.79 0.24
C LEU A 425 -0.41 -13.87 0.32
N LEU A 426 -1.38 -14.19 1.18
CA LEU A 426 -2.52 -13.29 1.43
C LEU A 426 -2.03 -11.92 1.92
N LEU A 427 -1.11 -11.90 2.89
CA LEU A 427 -0.55 -10.65 3.42
C LEU A 427 0.20 -9.85 2.34
N GLN A 428 0.96 -10.53 1.48
CA GLN A 428 1.67 -9.90 0.35
C GLN A 428 0.72 -9.25 -0.66
N HIS A 429 -0.46 -9.83 -0.86
CA HIS A 429 -1.51 -9.27 -1.71
C HIS A 429 -2.38 -8.21 -1.00
N GLY A 430 -1.95 -7.72 0.17
CA GLY A 430 -2.62 -6.63 0.88
C GLY A 430 -3.88 -7.07 1.62
N HIS A 431 -4.02 -8.35 1.92
CA HIS A 431 -5.07 -8.80 2.83
C HIS A 431 -4.81 -8.32 4.24
N SER A 432 -5.86 -7.79 4.89
CA SER A 432 -5.70 -7.21 6.22
C SER A 432 -5.72 -8.29 7.30
N PRO A 433 -4.64 -8.45 8.08
CA PRO A 433 -4.67 -9.30 9.25
C PRO A 433 -5.42 -8.65 10.43
N LEU A 434 -5.83 -7.38 10.31
CA LEU A 434 -6.49 -6.59 11.36
C LEU A 434 -8.01 -6.76 11.37
N ALA A 435 -8.51 -7.85 10.78
CA ALA A 435 -9.93 -8.17 10.79
C ALA A 435 -10.39 -8.71 12.15
N VAL A 436 -11.69 -8.62 12.40
CA VAL A 436 -12.38 -9.14 13.59
C VAL A 436 -13.36 -10.24 13.19
N ASP A 437 -13.67 -11.17 14.09
CA ASP A 437 -14.74 -12.13 13.87
C ASP A 437 -16.14 -11.49 14.05
N LYS A 438 -17.20 -12.27 13.85
CA LYS A 438 -18.61 -11.82 14.02
C LYS A 438 -18.95 -11.35 15.44
N ARG A 439 -18.08 -11.62 16.42
CA ARG A 439 -18.21 -11.20 17.82
C ARG A 439 -17.33 -9.99 18.14
N GLY A 440 -16.63 -9.44 17.15
CA GLY A 440 -15.67 -8.34 17.33
C GLY A 440 -14.31 -8.77 17.87
N ILE A 441 -14.00 -10.08 17.87
CA ILE A 441 -12.73 -10.61 18.37
C ILE A 441 -11.65 -10.43 17.30
N PRO A 442 -10.53 -9.75 17.58
CA PRO A 442 -9.46 -9.59 16.60
C PRO A 442 -8.85 -10.95 16.23
N LEU A 443 -8.82 -11.26 14.93
CA LEU A 443 -8.46 -12.59 14.43
C LEU A 443 -7.01 -12.99 14.75
N LEU A 444 -6.13 -12.01 14.91
CA LEU A 444 -4.71 -12.22 15.21
C LEU A 444 -4.41 -12.54 16.68
N VAL A 445 -5.38 -12.44 17.59
CA VAL A 445 -5.18 -12.72 19.02
C VAL A 445 -4.49 -14.07 19.27
N PRO A 446 -4.94 -15.20 18.66
CA PRO A 446 -4.29 -16.51 18.83
C PRO A 446 -2.86 -16.54 18.29
N VAL A 447 -2.53 -15.71 17.29
CA VAL A 447 -1.20 -15.65 16.68
C VAL A 447 -0.22 -14.88 17.56
N LEU A 448 -0.66 -13.81 18.21
CA LEU A 448 0.20 -12.95 19.02
C LEU A 448 0.55 -13.56 20.38
N ILE A 449 -0.43 -14.18 21.03
CA ILE A 449 -0.36 -14.66 22.42
C ILE A 449 0.34 -16.02 22.55
N GLY A 450 0.39 -16.81 21.48
CA GLY A 450 0.97 -18.15 21.48
C GLY A 450 2.25 -18.30 20.66
N ASN A 451 2.87 -19.48 20.75
CA ASN A 451 3.87 -19.95 19.78
C ASN A 451 3.16 -20.43 18.51
N HIS A 452 2.51 -19.50 17.81
CA HIS A 452 1.78 -19.80 16.59
C HIS A 452 2.73 -19.82 15.38
N PRO A 453 2.60 -20.78 14.44
CA PRO A 453 3.48 -20.87 13.27
C PRO A 453 3.44 -19.61 12.38
N PHE A 454 2.36 -18.84 12.42
CA PHE A 454 2.26 -17.60 11.65
C PHE A 454 2.95 -16.40 12.30
N LYS A 455 3.42 -16.51 13.55
CA LYS A 455 4.19 -15.43 14.18
C LYS A 455 5.51 -15.18 13.44
N THR A 456 6.13 -16.23 12.89
CA THR A 456 7.31 -16.11 12.01
C THR A 456 6.94 -15.44 10.69
N VAL A 457 5.82 -15.84 10.07
CA VAL A 457 5.33 -15.22 8.83
C VAL A 457 5.09 -13.72 9.00
N LEU A 458 4.48 -13.28 10.10
CA LEU A 458 4.28 -11.85 10.39
C LEU A 458 5.61 -11.07 10.51
N ARG A 459 6.69 -11.72 10.97
CA ARG A 459 8.03 -11.13 11.02
C ARG A 459 8.67 -11.07 9.65
N GLU A 460 8.61 -12.16 8.88
CA GLU A 460 9.15 -12.24 7.52
C GLU A 460 8.52 -11.19 6.59
N GLN A 461 7.22 -10.92 6.76
CA GLN A 461 6.51 -9.86 6.03
C GLN A 461 6.74 -8.46 6.62
N ASN A 462 7.65 -8.30 7.59
CA ASN A 462 7.96 -7.05 8.29
C ASN A 462 6.76 -6.36 8.97
N LEU A 463 5.64 -7.05 9.18
CA LEU A 463 4.46 -6.45 9.82
C LEU A 463 4.74 -6.13 11.29
N LEU A 464 5.42 -7.03 12.01
CA LEU A 464 5.82 -6.78 13.41
C LEU A 464 6.87 -5.68 13.57
N ASN A 465 7.46 -5.21 12.47
CA ASN A 465 8.43 -4.10 12.45
C ASN A 465 7.84 -2.85 11.77
N SER A 466 6.51 -2.78 11.61
CA SER A 466 5.82 -1.71 10.90
C SER A 466 4.87 -0.93 11.80
N LEU A 467 5.14 0.37 11.96
CA LEU A 467 4.25 1.28 12.70
C LEU A 467 2.83 1.32 12.13
N SER A 468 2.66 1.16 10.81
CA SER A 468 1.34 1.17 10.17
C SER A 468 0.51 -0.07 10.49
N PHE A 469 1.13 -1.16 10.92
CA PHE A 469 0.45 -2.37 11.39
C PHE A 469 0.30 -2.39 12.91
N LEU A 470 1.40 -2.13 13.64
CA LEU A 470 1.44 -2.24 15.10
C LEU A 470 0.45 -1.29 15.77
N LYS A 471 0.39 -0.03 15.32
CA LYS A 471 -0.51 0.98 15.92
C LYS A 471 -1.98 0.59 15.80
N PRO A 472 -2.53 0.29 14.60
CA PRO A 472 -3.88 -0.25 14.48
C PRO A 472 -4.10 -1.53 15.29
N MET A 473 -3.13 -2.44 15.34
CA MET A 473 -3.27 -3.70 16.09
C MET A 473 -3.41 -3.45 17.59
N THR A 474 -2.57 -2.59 18.18
CA THR A 474 -2.66 -2.16 19.58
C THR A 474 -4.01 -1.50 19.85
N SER A 475 -4.45 -0.61 18.97
CA SER A 475 -5.77 0.04 19.05
C SER A 475 -6.92 -0.97 19.02
N LEU A 476 -6.85 -1.97 18.15
CA LEU A 476 -7.85 -3.01 17.99
C LEU A 476 -7.94 -3.90 19.24
N LEU A 477 -6.79 -4.28 19.81
CA LEU A 477 -6.71 -5.06 21.05
C LEU A 477 -7.22 -4.27 22.27
N MET A 478 -6.90 -2.98 22.38
CA MET A 478 -7.42 -2.11 23.44
C MET A 478 -8.94 -1.99 23.35
N ASN A 479 -9.48 -1.70 22.17
CA ASN A 479 -10.92 -1.65 21.93
C ASN A 479 -11.61 -2.96 22.33
N TYR A 480 -10.99 -4.10 21.97
CA TYR A 480 -11.51 -5.41 22.34
C TYR A 480 -11.56 -5.57 23.87
N LEU A 481 -10.48 -5.24 24.57
CA LEU A 481 -10.40 -5.29 26.04
C LEU A 481 -11.44 -4.39 26.75
N GLU A 482 -11.79 -3.25 26.17
CA GLU A 482 -12.79 -2.33 26.72
C GLU A 482 -14.23 -2.84 26.55
N GLN A 483 -14.50 -3.59 25.49
CA GLN A 483 -15.86 -4.03 25.12
C GLN A 483 -16.23 -5.42 25.68
N GLY A 484 -15.24 -6.26 26.00
CA GLY A 484 -15.47 -7.67 26.34
C GLY A 484 -15.52 -8.00 27.85
N GLN A 485 -16.17 -9.13 28.16
CA GLN A 485 -15.96 -9.85 29.41
C GLN A 485 -14.96 -10.98 29.17
N PHE A 486 -13.82 -10.94 29.87
CA PHE A 486 -12.70 -11.84 29.64
C PHE A 486 -12.47 -12.79 30.80
N HIS A 487 -12.02 -14.00 30.50
CA HIS A 487 -11.35 -14.80 31.50
C HIS A 487 -10.04 -14.12 31.92
N SER A 488 -9.71 -14.18 33.21
CA SER A 488 -8.53 -13.50 33.78
C SER A 488 -7.24 -13.87 33.06
N THR A 489 -7.08 -15.13 32.65
CA THR A 489 -5.91 -15.63 31.92
C THR A 489 -5.78 -15.02 30.53
N GLU A 490 -6.86 -15.00 29.74
CA GLU A 490 -6.86 -14.44 28.39
C GLU A 490 -6.60 -12.93 28.42
N LYS A 491 -7.25 -12.21 29.36
CA LYS A 491 -7.00 -10.79 29.58
C LYS A 491 -5.52 -10.51 29.89
N CYS A 492 -4.92 -11.31 30.77
CA CYS A 492 -3.50 -11.19 31.12
C CYS A 492 -2.60 -11.35 29.89
N LEU A 493 -2.87 -12.36 29.07
CA LEU A 493 -2.10 -12.63 27.87
C LEU A 493 -2.22 -11.51 26.81
N ILE A 494 -3.42 -10.97 26.59
CA ILE A 494 -3.63 -9.83 25.69
C ILE A 494 -2.87 -8.59 26.22
N LEU A 495 -2.94 -8.33 27.53
CA LEU A 495 -2.21 -7.22 28.15
C LEU A 495 -0.69 -7.37 28.00
N THR A 496 -0.15 -8.58 28.15
CA THR A 496 1.28 -8.85 27.89
C THR A 496 1.64 -8.54 26.43
N ALA A 497 0.86 -9.04 25.47
CA ALA A 497 1.09 -8.74 24.06
C ALA A 497 0.99 -7.23 23.75
N LEU A 498 0.07 -6.51 24.39
CA LEU A 498 -0.04 -5.05 24.27
C LEU A 498 1.20 -4.33 24.78
N VAL A 499 1.79 -4.78 25.89
CA VAL A 499 3.04 -4.21 26.41
C VAL A 499 4.19 -4.45 25.43
N GLU A 500 4.32 -5.66 24.90
CA GLU A 500 5.34 -5.99 23.88
C GLU A 500 5.19 -5.11 22.63
N LEU A 501 3.99 -5.03 22.06
CA LEU A 501 3.73 -4.22 20.87
C LEU A 501 3.95 -2.73 21.14
N SER A 502 3.60 -2.23 22.32
CA SER A 502 3.79 -0.82 22.69
C SER A 502 5.26 -0.47 22.84
N GLY A 503 6.07 -1.37 23.42
CA GLY A 503 7.52 -1.23 23.48
C GLY A 503 8.14 -1.16 22.08
N GLU A 504 7.73 -2.06 21.19
CA GLU A 504 8.18 -2.06 19.79
C GLU A 504 7.79 -0.78 19.03
N ILE A 505 6.56 -0.28 19.25
CA ILE A 505 6.11 1.01 18.68
C ILE A 505 7.01 2.15 19.15
N GLN A 506 7.35 2.22 20.44
CA GLN A 506 8.23 3.26 20.97
C GLN A 506 9.61 3.20 20.31
N ILE A 507 10.21 2.01 20.25
CA ILE A 507 11.51 1.80 19.58
C ILE A 507 11.43 2.28 18.13
N LEU A 508 10.46 1.81 17.36
CA LEU A 508 10.33 2.17 15.94
C LEU A 508 10.00 3.66 15.71
N GLN A 509 9.22 4.28 16.59
CA GLN A 509 8.97 5.72 16.57
C GLN A 509 10.26 6.51 16.79
N HIS A 510 11.12 6.05 17.71
CA HIS A 510 12.42 6.66 17.95
C HIS A 510 13.41 6.38 16.81
N CYS A 511 13.38 5.20 16.19
CA CYS A 511 14.19 4.87 15.03
C CYS A 511 13.84 5.66 13.77
N LYS A 512 12.62 6.21 13.66
CA LYS A 512 12.22 7.07 12.52
C LYS A 512 13.11 8.32 12.41
N ASP A 513 13.61 8.81 13.53
CA ASP A 513 14.47 10.00 13.59
C ASP A 513 15.96 9.68 13.36
N VAL A 514 16.34 8.39 13.37
CA VAL A 514 17.73 7.92 13.22
C VAL A 514 17.77 6.58 12.45
N PRO A 515 17.90 6.61 11.11
CA PRO A 515 17.83 5.42 10.25
C PRO A 515 18.76 4.26 10.65
N GLY A 516 20.00 4.55 11.10
CA GLY A 516 20.96 3.53 11.52
C GLY A 516 20.52 2.68 12.73
N LEU A 517 19.63 3.19 13.59
CA LEU A 517 19.08 2.42 14.71
C LEU A 517 18.01 1.43 14.26
N LYS A 518 17.25 1.77 13.22
CA LYS A 518 16.24 0.87 12.67
C LYS A 518 16.90 -0.44 12.24
N LEU A 519 18.07 -0.35 11.61
CA LEU A 519 18.84 -1.50 11.16
C LEU A 519 19.51 -2.24 12.32
N ALA A 520 20.10 -1.53 13.28
CA ALA A 520 20.65 -2.18 14.48
C ALA A 520 19.57 -2.96 15.24
N HIS A 521 18.35 -2.41 15.34
CA HIS A 521 17.20 -3.08 15.93
C HIS A 521 16.71 -4.25 15.08
N GLN A 522 16.63 -4.09 13.75
CA GLN A 522 16.28 -5.20 12.83
C GLN A 522 17.30 -6.33 12.87
N CYS A 523 18.61 -6.04 12.89
CA CYS A 523 19.67 -7.03 13.03
C CYS A 523 19.61 -7.72 14.40
N SER A 524 19.45 -6.95 15.49
CA SER A 524 19.32 -7.51 16.84
C SER A 524 18.10 -8.41 16.96
N SER A 525 16.93 -7.94 16.52
CA SER A 525 15.70 -8.74 16.51
C SER A 525 15.82 -9.98 15.61
N ASN A 526 16.46 -9.90 14.43
CA ASN A 526 16.69 -11.06 13.57
C ASN A 526 17.65 -12.08 14.21
N LEU A 527 18.70 -11.61 14.88
CA LEU A 527 19.67 -12.45 15.60
C LEU A 527 18.99 -13.15 16.80
N LEU A 528 18.16 -12.42 17.54
CA LEU A 528 17.41 -12.90 18.71
C LEU A 528 16.28 -13.87 18.36
N ASN A 529 15.68 -13.71 17.17
CA ASN A 529 14.49 -14.48 16.74
C ASN A 529 14.78 -15.60 15.74
N SER A 530 16.04 -15.86 15.38
CA SER A 530 16.40 -17.07 14.65
C SER A 530 16.09 -18.28 15.53
N ASP A 531 15.01 -19.02 15.19
CA ASP A 531 14.55 -20.25 15.87
C ASP A 531 15.63 -21.34 15.99
N LYS A 532 16.83 -21.12 15.44
CA LYS A 532 17.96 -22.04 15.43
C LYS A 532 18.93 -21.92 16.62
N ASN A 533 18.81 -20.95 17.52
CA ASN A 533 19.83 -20.78 18.57
C ASN A 533 19.30 -20.87 20.00
N GLU A 534 19.15 -22.11 20.47
CA GLU A 534 19.05 -22.44 21.90
C GLU A 534 20.22 -21.84 22.70
N VAL A 535 21.38 -21.68 22.06
CA VAL A 535 22.56 -20.96 22.55
C VAL A 535 22.28 -19.47 22.82
N ILE A 536 21.61 -18.75 21.92
CA ILE A 536 21.27 -17.32 22.11
C ILE A 536 20.21 -17.16 23.20
N LYS A 537 19.21 -18.05 23.24
CA LYS A 537 18.23 -18.07 24.35
C LYS A 537 18.91 -18.28 25.69
N ARG A 538 19.90 -19.18 25.76
CA ARG A 538 20.69 -19.42 26.97
C ARG A 538 21.53 -18.21 27.36
N LEU A 539 22.19 -17.55 26.39
CA LEU A 539 22.95 -16.31 26.63
C LEU A 539 22.06 -15.17 27.16
N ASN A 540 20.85 -14.99 26.64
CA ASN A 540 19.92 -13.95 27.12
C ASN A 540 19.38 -14.19 28.53
N MET A 541 19.43 -15.43 29.01
CA MET A 541 19.07 -15.76 30.40
C MET A 541 20.24 -15.58 31.37
N GLU A 542 21.45 -15.32 30.88
CA GLU A 542 22.60 -15.05 31.73
C GLU A 542 22.46 -13.66 32.39
N PRO A 543 22.58 -13.55 33.73
CA PRO A 543 22.38 -12.29 34.45
C PRO A 543 23.31 -11.16 33.99
N GLU A 544 24.53 -11.50 33.55
CA GLU A 544 25.50 -10.51 33.06
C GLU A 544 25.06 -9.85 31.76
N PHE A 545 24.44 -10.61 30.84
CA PHE A 545 23.92 -10.08 29.59
C PHE A 545 22.75 -9.14 29.85
N GLN A 546 21.82 -9.53 30.72
CA GLN A 546 20.67 -8.68 31.07
C GLN A 546 21.14 -7.36 31.71
N LYS A 547 22.12 -7.43 32.62
CA LYS A 547 22.67 -6.23 33.27
C LYS A 547 23.36 -5.31 32.27
N LEU A 548 24.15 -5.85 31.34
CA LEU A 548 24.82 -5.07 30.31
C LEU A 548 23.84 -4.51 29.27
N GLY A 549 22.78 -5.26 28.94
CA GLY A 549 21.70 -4.79 28.08
C GLY A 549 21.00 -3.56 28.67
N VAL A 550 20.57 -3.64 29.93
CA VAL A 550 19.97 -2.49 30.64
C VAL A 550 20.91 -1.28 30.66
N LEU A 551 22.21 -1.51 30.92
CA LEU A 551 23.19 -0.44 30.93
C LEU A 551 23.42 0.18 29.55
N LEU A 552 23.40 -0.65 28.49
CA LEU A 552 23.46 -0.18 27.12
C LEU A 552 22.24 0.67 26.78
N ASP A 553 21.04 0.21 27.10
CA ASP A 553 19.78 0.92 26.86
C ASP A 553 19.79 2.29 27.54
N MET A 554 20.15 2.35 28.83
CA MET A 554 20.27 3.60 29.59
C MET A 554 21.27 4.58 28.94
N ASN A 555 22.43 4.08 28.49
CA ASN A 555 23.44 4.90 27.85
C ASN A 555 22.98 5.40 26.48
N VAL A 556 22.33 4.55 25.70
CA VAL A 556 21.78 4.87 24.39
C VAL A 556 20.68 5.95 24.53
N GLU A 557 19.77 5.82 25.51
CA GLU A 557 18.78 6.85 25.85
C GLU A 557 19.44 8.19 26.21
N HIS A 558 20.44 8.19 27.09
CA HIS A 558 21.15 9.42 27.47
C HIS A 558 21.91 10.05 26.30
N MET A 559 22.57 9.24 25.47
CA MET A 559 23.18 9.71 24.23
C MET A 559 22.13 10.37 23.32
N PHE A 560 20.91 9.82 23.25
CA PHE A 560 19.83 10.43 22.48
C PHE A 560 19.37 11.77 23.02
N GLU A 561 19.21 11.91 24.33
CA GLU A 561 18.87 13.19 24.96
C GLU A 561 19.88 14.29 24.61
N LEU A 562 21.17 13.96 24.64
CA LEU A 562 22.25 14.86 24.23
C LEU A 562 22.25 15.13 22.72
N SER A 563 21.84 14.15 21.90
CA SER A 563 21.79 14.25 20.44
C SER A 563 20.61 15.09 19.93
N LYS A 564 19.46 15.10 20.61
CA LYS A 564 18.30 15.96 20.27
C LYS A 564 18.68 17.44 20.24
N GLN A 565 19.72 17.83 21.00
CA GLN A 565 20.28 19.18 21.00
C GLN A 565 21.30 19.44 19.87
N CYS A 566 21.84 18.39 19.22
CA CYS A 566 22.81 18.44 18.13
C CYS A 566 22.23 17.79 16.86
N ARG A 567 21.48 18.58 16.07
CA ARG A 567 20.76 18.18 14.83
C ARG A 567 21.46 17.11 13.96
N VAL A 568 20.98 15.87 14.06
CA VAL A 568 20.62 14.82 13.04
C VAL A 568 21.47 14.61 11.77
N LYS A 569 22.22 15.58 11.24
CA LYS A 569 22.96 15.41 9.96
C LYS A 569 24.10 14.39 10.01
N ALA A 570 24.70 14.15 11.17
CA ALA A 570 25.81 13.20 11.31
C ALA A 570 25.38 11.72 11.26
N ASN A 571 24.11 11.41 11.58
CA ASN A 571 23.66 10.02 11.67
C ASN A 571 23.30 9.41 10.30
N LEU A 572 22.99 10.25 9.30
CA LEU A 572 22.65 9.82 7.94
C LEU A 572 23.85 9.36 7.10
N GLU A 573 25.06 9.85 7.38
CA GLU A 573 26.29 9.47 6.66
C GLU A 573 26.93 8.17 7.20
N LEU A 574 26.52 7.72 8.39
CA LEU A 574 27.13 6.60 9.12
C LEU A 574 26.39 5.26 8.93
N THR A 575 25.17 5.30 8.42
CA THR A 575 24.27 4.14 8.33
C THR A 575 24.83 3.02 7.41
N PRO A 576 25.42 3.31 6.23
CA PRO A 576 25.92 2.25 5.33
C PRO A 576 27.12 1.46 5.86
N GLY A 577 27.99 2.10 6.66
CA GLY A 577 29.14 1.41 7.26
C GLY A 577 28.74 0.50 8.42
N LEU A 578 27.70 0.89 9.18
CA LEU A 578 27.16 0.10 10.26
C LEU A 578 26.42 -1.13 9.71
N GLU A 579 25.68 -0.95 8.60
CA GLU A 579 25.04 -2.03 7.83
C GLU A 579 26.07 -3.09 7.39
N ALA A 580 27.13 -2.66 6.68
CA ALA A 580 28.15 -3.57 6.19
C ALA A 580 28.94 -4.27 7.32
N GLY A 581 29.17 -3.57 8.45
CA GLY A 581 29.83 -4.15 9.62
C GLY A 581 28.98 -5.21 10.34
N LEU A 582 27.66 -5.00 10.43
CA LEU A 582 26.72 -5.95 11.01
C LEU A 582 26.52 -7.19 10.13
N GLU A 583 26.38 -7.02 8.81
CA GLU A 583 26.29 -8.15 7.89
C GLU A 583 27.57 -9.00 7.92
N ALA A 584 28.75 -8.36 7.85
CA ALA A 584 30.02 -9.06 7.96
C ALA A 584 30.18 -9.80 9.30
N PHE A 585 29.65 -9.25 10.40
CA PHE A 585 29.64 -9.90 11.71
C PHE A 585 28.73 -11.14 11.73
N VAL A 586 27.51 -11.02 11.22
CA VAL A 586 26.56 -12.13 11.14
C VAL A 586 27.09 -13.25 10.25
N ASP A 587 27.72 -12.91 9.11
CA ASP A 587 28.32 -13.86 8.18
C ASP A 587 29.58 -14.54 8.72
N ALA A 588 30.34 -13.87 9.59
CA ALA A 588 31.55 -14.42 10.22
C ALA A 588 31.24 -15.38 11.39
N LEU A 589 30.02 -15.35 11.93
CA LEU A 589 29.59 -16.21 13.03
C LEU A 589 29.22 -17.61 12.52
N ASP A 590 30.21 -18.49 12.37
CA ASP A 590 29.97 -19.93 12.21
C ASP A 590 29.64 -20.57 13.58
N LEU A 591 28.39 -20.37 14.01
CA LEU A 591 27.86 -20.84 15.30
C LEU A 591 27.91 -22.38 15.46
N ALA A 592 28.10 -23.13 14.37
CA ALA A 592 28.23 -24.59 14.43
C ALA A 592 29.62 -25.05 14.91
N LYS A 593 30.61 -24.15 14.97
CA LYS A 593 32.01 -24.48 15.28
C LYS A 593 32.55 -23.86 16.56
N GLN A 594 31.81 -22.99 17.24
CA GLN A 594 32.27 -22.35 18.48
C GLN A 594 31.72 -23.08 19.72
N ASP A 595 32.60 -23.31 20.68
CA ASP A 595 32.21 -23.69 22.04
C ASP A 595 31.36 -22.57 22.69
N TYR A 596 30.35 -22.97 23.47
CA TYR A 596 29.40 -22.05 24.10
C TYR A 596 30.09 -21.03 25.01
N GLU A 597 31.08 -21.46 25.81
CA GLU A 597 31.77 -20.56 26.74
C GLU A 597 32.66 -19.57 25.99
N THR A 598 33.33 -20.01 24.93
CA THR A 598 34.11 -19.12 24.05
C THR A 598 33.21 -18.08 23.36
N LEU A 599 32.04 -18.49 22.87
CA LEU A 599 31.06 -17.58 22.28
C LEU A 599 30.51 -16.60 23.32
N LYS A 600 30.20 -17.09 24.53
CA LYS A 600 29.73 -16.28 25.66
C LYS A 600 30.74 -15.20 26.01
N ASP A 601 32.00 -15.56 26.18
CA ASP A 601 33.08 -14.62 26.53
C ASP A 601 33.32 -13.59 25.42
N ASN A 602 33.28 -14.01 24.16
CA ASN A 602 33.41 -13.11 23.02
C ASN A 602 32.27 -12.09 22.94
N ILE A 603 31.02 -12.53 23.12
CA ILE A 603 29.86 -11.63 23.09
C ILE A 603 29.82 -10.74 24.34
N LEU A 604 30.17 -11.25 25.53
CA LEU A 604 30.29 -10.43 26.74
C LEU A 604 31.35 -9.34 26.57
N THR A 605 32.49 -9.68 25.97
CA THR A 605 33.56 -8.73 25.69
C THR A 605 33.09 -7.67 24.69
N LEU A 606 32.42 -8.09 23.61
CA LEU A 606 31.82 -7.18 22.64
C LEU A 606 30.81 -6.24 23.30
N LEU A 607 29.91 -6.75 24.13
CA LEU A 607 28.86 -5.97 24.79
C LEU A 607 29.46 -4.99 25.82
N LYS A 608 30.44 -5.43 26.64
CA LYS A 608 31.19 -4.58 27.57
C LYS A 608 31.90 -3.44 26.83
N ASN A 609 32.59 -3.75 25.74
CA ASN A 609 33.28 -2.77 24.91
C ASN A 609 32.30 -1.80 24.24
N THR A 610 31.15 -2.29 23.80
CA THR A 610 30.08 -1.46 23.20
C THR A 610 29.52 -0.48 24.22
N VAL A 611 29.15 -0.96 25.42
CA VAL A 611 28.68 -0.11 26.52
C VAL A 611 29.72 0.95 26.89
N ALA A 612 30.99 0.56 27.01
CA ALA A 612 32.08 1.50 27.30
C ALA A 612 32.26 2.54 26.19
N THR A 613 32.11 2.13 24.92
CA THR A 613 32.22 3.03 23.76
C THR A 613 31.07 4.04 23.71
N VAL A 614 29.84 3.59 23.95
CA VAL A 614 28.68 4.50 24.03
C VAL A 614 28.86 5.48 25.20
N SER A 615 29.37 5.01 26.35
CA SER A 615 29.66 5.88 27.50
C SER A 615 30.71 6.95 27.16
N LEU A 616 31.83 6.56 26.54
CA LEU A 616 32.85 7.52 26.10
C LEU A 616 32.30 8.49 25.05
N GLN A 617 31.39 8.03 24.18
CA GLN A 617 30.75 8.90 23.19
C GLN A 617 29.84 9.95 23.86
N ILE A 618 29.12 9.57 24.93
CA ILE A 618 28.36 10.50 25.77
C ILE A 618 29.30 11.54 26.36
N ASP A 619 30.43 11.12 26.95
CA ASP A 619 31.41 12.03 27.55
C ASP A 619 31.98 13.00 26.50
N VAL A 620 32.31 12.49 25.31
CA VAL A 620 32.74 13.29 24.15
C VAL A 620 31.68 14.31 23.75
N MET A 621 30.40 13.93 23.73
CA MET A 621 29.29 14.84 23.41
C MET A 621 29.14 15.92 24.47
N GLN A 622 29.18 15.57 25.76
CA GLN A 622 29.08 16.53 26.87
C GLN A 622 30.27 17.51 26.86
N LEU A 623 31.50 17.01 26.74
CA LEU A 623 32.70 17.85 26.60
C LEU A 623 32.61 18.79 25.39
N SER A 624 32.05 18.32 24.27
CA SER A 624 31.85 19.18 23.09
C SER A 624 30.84 20.32 23.35
N GLN A 625 29.81 20.06 24.16
CA GLN A 625 28.84 21.08 24.57
C GLN A 625 29.46 22.08 25.56
N GLU A 626 30.28 21.60 26.50
CA GLU A 626 31.02 22.45 27.44
C GLU A 626 32.04 23.33 26.73
N ALA A 627 32.81 22.76 25.80
CA ALA A 627 33.78 23.48 24.99
C ALA A 627 33.18 24.69 24.24
N ARG A 628 31.92 24.56 23.80
CA ARG A 628 31.17 25.64 23.14
C ARG A 628 30.79 26.79 24.08
N LYS A 629 30.70 26.54 25.39
CA LYS A 629 30.35 27.53 26.42
C LYS A 629 31.58 28.22 27.04
N LEU A 630 32.78 27.72 26.80
CA LEU A 630 34.01 28.25 27.39
C LEU A 630 34.55 29.46 26.61
N HIS A 631 34.83 30.57 27.31
CA HIS A 631 35.45 31.77 26.74
C HIS A 631 36.97 31.86 26.94
N SER A 632 37.55 30.97 27.76
CA SER A 632 38.98 30.94 28.08
C SER A 632 39.74 29.98 27.18
N GLU A 633 40.80 30.47 26.51
CA GLU A 633 41.65 29.66 25.63
C GLU A 633 42.37 28.52 26.38
N LYS A 634 42.76 28.76 27.65
CA LYS A 634 43.40 27.75 28.49
C LYS A 634 42.43 26.62 28.86
N ALA A 635 41.17 26.96 29.15
CA ALA A 635 40.12 25.97 29.42
C ALA A 635 39.77 25.18 28.16
N HIS A 636 39.70 25.84 27.00
CA HIS A 636 39.46 25.19 25.72
C HIS A 636 40.58 24.20 25.34
N LYS A 637 41.86 24.57 25.54
CA LYS A 637 42.99 23.65 25.30
C LYS A 637 42.94 22.40 26.19
N ARG A 638 42.55 22.54 27.46
CA ARG A 638 42.37 21.38 28.36
C ARG A 638 41.23 20.48 27.92
N CYS A 639 40.09 21.06 27.54
CA CYS A 639 38.94 20.32 27.03
C CYS A 639 39.28 19.56 25.73
N MET A 640 40.06 20.18 24.82
CA MET A 640 40.53 19.51 23.60
C MET A 640 41.50 18.37 23.87
N ALA A 641 42.40 18.51 24.85
CA ALA A 641 43.31 17.42 25.24
C ALA A 641 42.53 16.23 25.83
N GLN A 642 41.49 16.49 26.63
CA GLN A 642 40.58 15.46 27.14
C GLN A 642 39.78 14.81 26.02
N TYR A 643 39.28 15.59 25.06
CA TYR A 643 38.57 15.09 23.88
C TYR A 643 39.45 14.13 23.05
N GLU A 644 40.71 14.50 22.79
CA GLU A 644 41.66 13.64 22.06
C GLU A 644 42.01 12.37 22.84
N GLN A 645 42.10 12.46 24.17
CA GLN A 645 42.30 11.31 25.04
C GLN A 645 41.13 10.32 24.95
N LEU A 646 39.89 10.79 25.06
CA LEU A 646 38.70 9.94 24.96
C LEU A 646 38.60 9.27 23.59
N LEU A 647 38.92 9.97 22.49
CA LEU A 647 38.96 9.36 21.17
C LEU A 647 40.03 8.26 21.05
N LYS A 648 41.17 8.42 21.72
CA LYS A 648 42.22 7.39 21.76
C LYS A 648 41.78 6.19 22.57
N GLU A 649 41.06 6.40 23.68
CA GLU A 649 40.49 5.34 24.50
C GLU A 649 39.40 4.57 23.74
N MET A 650 38.50 5.27 23.04
CA MET A 650 37.52 4.64 22.13
C MET A 650 38.21 3.79 21.07
N LYS A 651 39.27 4.30 20.44
CA LYS A 651 40.03 3.53 19.45
C LYS A 651 40.66 2.28 20.07
N THR A 652 41.23 2.39 21.27
CA THR A 652 41.83 1.26 21.97
C THR A 652 40.79 0.18 22.30
N LEU A 653 39.58 0.58 22.71
CA LEU A 653 38.46 -0.34 22.94
C LEU A 653 38.01 -1.03 21.66
N SER A 654 38.03 -0.32 20.53
CA SER A 654 37.75 -0.89 19.20
C SER A 654 38.80 -1.89 18.73
N ASP A 655 40.07 -1.55 18.89
CA ASP A 655 41.18 -2.41 18.53
C ASP A 655 41.22 -3.67 19.43
N SER A 656 40.70 -3.59 20.66
CA SER A 656 40.60 -4.71 21.61
C SER A 656 39.39 -5.62 21.41
N ASN A 657 38.49 -5.27 20.48
CA ASN A 657 37.28 -6.04 20.26
C ASN A 657 37.57 -7.18 19.29
N PRO A 658 37.11 -8.43 19.55
CA PRO A 658 37.21 -9.52 18.58
C PRO A 658 36.58 -9.21 17.20
N PHE A 659 35.79 -8.14 17.09
CA PHE A 659 35.05 -7.75 15.90
C PHE A 659 35.31 -6.28 15.51
N VAL A 660 36.57 -5.96 15.22
CA VAL A 660 37.10 -4.61 14.94
C VAL A 660 36.30 -3.84 13.86
N SER A 661 35.81 -4.52 12.82
CA SER A 661 35.08 -3.89 11.70
C SER A 661 33.77 -3.22 12.10
N PHE A 662 33.06 -3.76 13.10
CA PHE A 662 31.78 -3.21 13.59
C PHE A 662 31.99 -1.89 14.34
N GLN A 663 33.10 -1.75 15.06
CA GLN A 663 33.35 -0.64 15.98
C GLN A 663 34.18 0.49 15.35
N GLU A 664 35.01 0.18 14.35
CA GLU A 664 35.66 1.20 13.51
C GLU A 664 34.63 2.12 12.82
N CYS A 665 33.45 1.60 12.49
CA CYS A 665 32.36 2.41 11.94
C CYS A 665 31.73 3.37 12.98
N LEU A 666 31.65 2.98 14.25
CA LEU A 666 31.21 3.86 15.35
C LEU A 666 32.23 5.00 15.61
N ILE A 667 33.51 4.74 15.36
CA ILE A 667 34.64 5.66 15.66
C ILE A 667 35.01 6.56 14.49
N ALA A 668 34.63 6.23 13.25
CA ALA A 668 34.92 7.02 12.05
C ALA A 668 34.27 8.44 12.01
N THR A 669 33.73 8.91 13.13
CA THR A 669 33.20 10.25 13.41
C THR A 669 34.27 11.35 13.37
N LYS A 670 34.84 11.65 12.20
CA LYS A 670 35.76 12.81 12.04
C LYS A 670 35.03 14.15 12.18
N ARG A 671 34.81 14.63 13.41
CA ARG A 671 34.39 16.02 13.74
C ARG A 671 35.56 17.03 13.81
N LYS A 672 36.65 16.81 13.07
CA LYS A 672 37.67 17.86 12.86
C LYS A 672 37.16 19.18 12.24
N PRO A 673 36.08 19.26 11.43
CA PRO A 673 35.67 20.51 10.79
C PRO A 673 35.02 21.54 11.73
N GLU A 674 34.24 21.13 12.74
CA GLU A 674 33.45 22.07 13.56
C GLU A 674 34.30 22.82 14.60
N PHE A 675 35.28 22.15 15.20
CA PHE A 675 36.20 22.78 16.16
C PHE A 675 37.18 23.74 15.48
N LYS A 676 37.59 23.45 14.24
CA LYS A 676 38.42 24.36 13.44
C LYS A 676 37.65 25.65 13.12
N LYS A 677 36.36 25.54 12.78
CA LYS A 677 35.45 26.69 12.59
C LYS A 677 35.20 27.48 13.88
N ALA A 678 35.06 26.82 15.03
CA ALA A 678 34.91 27.52 16.31
C ALA A 678 36.18 28.30 16.70
N LYS A 679 37.36 27.70 16.50
CA LYS A 679 38.65 28.35 16.71
C LYS A 679 38.83 29.56 15.77
N GLU A 680 38.48 29.42 14.49
CA GLU A 680 38.48 30.54 13.52
C GLU A 680 37.52 31.66 13.94
N LYS A 681 36.31 31.33 14.42
CA LYS A 681 35.34 32.33 14.90
C LYS A 681 35.79 33.06 16.17
N THR A 682 36.47 32.37 17.08
CA THR A 682 37.04 32.98 18.29
C THR A 682 38.26 33.85 17.97
N LEU A 683 39.11 33.42 17.03
CA LEU A 683 40.21 34.24 16.49
C LEU A 683 39.70 35.50 15.78
N LEU A 684 38.60 35.39 15.02
CA LEU A 684 37.96 36.53 14.34
C LEU A 684 37.41 37.55 15.36
N ARG A 685 36.77 37.09 16.43
CA ARG A 685 36.29 37.97 17.52
C ARG A 685 37.43 38.62 18.32
N GLN A 686 38.54 37.91 18.49
CA GLN A 686 39.74 38.45 19.14
C GLN A 686 40.46 39.49 18.25
N SER A 687 40.46 39.34 16.92
CA SER A 687 40.99 40.37 16.02
C SER A 687 40.09 41.60 15.97
N GLU A 688 38.77 41.44 15.94
CA GLU A 688 37.79 42.55 15.97
C GLU A 688 37.88 43.35 17.28
N THR A 689 38.08 42.68 18.42
CA THR A 689 38.25 43.37 19.72
C THR A 689 39.63 44.03 19.87
N GLY A 690 40.68 43.46 19.28
CA GLY A 690 42.00 44.08 19.20
C GLY A 690 42.00 45.35 18.34
N GLU A 691 41.32 45.33 17.18
CA GLU A 691 41.13 46.52 16.34
C GLU A 691 40.26 47.58 17.02
N ALA A 692 39.21 47.19 17.73
CA ALA A 692 38.38 48.11 18.51
C ALA A 692 39.18 48.78 19.65
N GLN A 693 40.04 48.03 20.36
CA GLN A 693 40.92 48.61 21.39
C GLN A 693 42.01 49.51 20.80
N ALA A 694 42.54 49.19 19.62
CA ALA A 694 43.47 50.06 18.90
C ALA A 694 42.81 51.36 18.44
N LEU A 695 41.54 51.30 17.97
CA LEU A 695 40.73 52.48 17.61
C LEU A 695 40.39 53.35 18.83
N VAL A 696 40.10 52.75 19.99
CA VAL A 696 39.86 53.49 21.24
C VAL A 696 41.15 54.12 21.77
N GLN A 697 42.31 53.47 21.62
CA GLN A 697 43.62 54.05 21.95
C GLN A 697 44.05 55.15 20.95
N ALA A 698 43.66 55.06 19.68
CA ALA A 698 43.85 56.11 18.69
C ALA A 698 42.94 57.33 18.95
N ALA A 699 41.68 57.09 19.33
CA ALA A 699 40.73 58.15 19.68
C ALA A 699 41.13 58.90 20.96
N SER A 700 41.70 58.21 21.95
CA SER A 700 42.22 58.84 23.17
C SER A 700 43.52 59.61 22.97
N ARG A 701 44.24 59.41 21.86
CA ARG A 701 45.38 60.25 21.43
C ARG A 701 44.96 61.48 20.60
N HIS A 702 43.68 61.59 20.21
CA HIS A 702 43.15 62.75 19.48
C HIS A 702 42.18 63.61 20.29
N SER A 703 41.94 63.28 21.58
CA SER A 703 41.13 64.09 22.50
C SER A 703 41.93 65.19 23.23
N SER A 704 42.84 65.88 22.54
CA SER A 704 43.39 67.16 23.00
C SER A 704 43.48 68.13 21.83
N LYS A 705 42.34 68.63 21.36
CA LYS A 705 42.17 69.98 20.79
C LYS A 705 40.72 70.19 20.34
N ASP A 706 40.21 71.33 20.80
CA ASP A 706 39.19 72.19 20.21
C ASP A 706 37.69 71.80 20.24
N GLU A 707 37.04 72.51 21.16
CA GLU A 707 35.73 73.15 21.18
C GLU A 707 34.90 73.31 19.89
N THR A 708 33.59 73.11 20.11
CA THR A 708 32.39 73.82 19.59
C THR A 708 31.65 73.38 18.32
N ASN A 709 30.34 73.25 18.55
CA ASN A 709 29.17 73.44 17.67
C ASN A 709 28.70 72.31 16.73
N ALA A 710 27.59 71.70 17.19
CA ALA A 710 26.26 71.64 16.57
C ALA A 710 26.07 71.17 15.11
N VAL A 711 25.00 70.37 14.97
CA VAL A 711 24.09 70.19 13.83
C VAL A 711 24.06 68.77 13.19
N THR A 712 22.85 68.18 13.27
CA THR A 712 22.21 67.15 12.42
C THR A 712 22.67 65.69 12.48
N GLU A 713 21.99 64.90 13.32
CA GLU A 713 20.77 64.14 12.96
C GLU A 713 20.55 63.73 11.47
N GLU A 714 21.54 63.15 10.78
CA GLU A 714 21.28 62.48 9.48
C GLU A 714 22.28 61.36 9.12
N LYS A 715 22.70 60.55 10.11
CA LYS A 715 23.57 59.36 9.86
C LYS A 715 23.23 58.10 10.64
N ALA A 716 22.11 58.07 11.36
CA ALA A 716 21.69 56.91 12.18
C ALA A 716 20.71 55.94 11.47
N ARG A 717 20.51 56.04 10.15
CA ARG A 717 19.54 55.21 9.40
C ARG A 717 20.11 54.34 8.27
N GLN A 718 21.43 54.12 8.22
CA GLN A 718 22.05 53.31 7.15
C GLN A 718 23.00 52.20 7.62
N PHE A 719 22.71 51.56 8.76
CA PHE A 719 23.29 50.25 9.11
C PHE A 719 22.25 49.36 9.79
N ALA A 720 21.25 48.94 9.01
CA ALA A 720 20.33 47.86 9.36
C ALA A 720 19.81 47.20 8.08
N CYS A 721 20.72 46.60 7.31
CA CYS A 721 20.43 45.56 6.31
C CYS A 721 21.75 45.05 5.69
N VAL A 722 22.42 44.13 6.38
CA VAL A 722 23.04 42.89 5.85
C VAL A 722 23.04 41.87 6.97
#